data_AF-A0AAE1KTG8-F1
#
_entry.id   AF-A0AAE1KTG8-F1
#
_cell.length_a   1.000
_cell.length_b   1.000
_cell.length_c   1.000
_cell.angle_alpha   90.00
_cell.angle_beta   90.00
_cell.angle_gamma   90.00
#
_symmetry.space_group_name_H-M   'P 1'
#
loop_
_entity.id
_entity.type
_entity.pdbx_description
1 polymer ?
#
loop_
_entity_poly.entity_id
_entity_poly.type
_entity_poly.pdbx_seq_one_letter_code
_entity_poly.pdbx_strand_id
1 'polypeptide(L)'
;MGDCVFCHKPVEDGTPTAKLTQKGCDGIHRANEQREGTVSVLPGQVVHVKCRSKFVNPREIEHWKKKQQQTETEVVGCKRRSSGPRFSYHDHCLFCGVDDKFEGKKKEFKLIPVRTKDFQTTLLQCCTKRSDHWSETVKGKLAFVNDLHAADAVYHKVCNGNFRTGRKLPKCFQDQHSDSAKRQKTGRPQALSRADAFIKVVNDMRNSDEEQRTINDLVVKMKDYLNEDDEPYSFRHMKEQLKTQFGDDIVISEVNGKENVVTFRRRASSILHEFFKDSTKDGNDKDKLIVAAAELIKSDIKSVVQDNSTYPTSLEMSSVMKTQEYVPQSLQVFLRTLFVGKEKELKISSLGQALMQATRPKGLLPPLQLGIGIQMHHHFASKFLIETLNSLGFCCSYPEVQMYERSAAVAQKLEVRGFTSGHFMQYVADNADHNIRTIDGHGTFHGMGIITCVTPKIDHASVVRRIKVTTKDLTDMGQISVVPYLQRSGALKDLVYADVTRTSDEDIQTAADRFWKMSLLLGKYPRPGWAGTMKMLHHGDDHPGQSSIMFLPMIDLDPGDLTCIYSTLKFVHDHATRYNVTPILTFDQPLWWKATCIIENEVPGSPLKSIVLRLGGFHVLMSFLGAIGHLMSGSGVEELLELVYAPNTVPKMLEGKAIARAIRGHYLLDTALNTLLLSKTFHVKLPVSGKDDEDTEAVLEVTEDSTSVTDVDDFDAFPSDPDEQPAANDSDLPVELAAASDLYDDVLNATATGADAGDVLELITQRVQEEKTKMKDDRTATLWLQYMEMIDLVRAFIRSERTGNWDLHLDTLANMMPFMAASGHNLYVKSLNIYLQKMRQLEITHPKVHKQFKEHGLQVVRRSDEYWAGLSPDLVIEQVLMRSMKATGGLTRGRGLTETQRLVWALSNPATSKKN
;
A
#
# COMPACT_ATOMS: atom_id res chain seq x y z
N MET A 1 72.21 26.99 63.65
CA MET A 1 71.71 26.30 62.46
C MET A 1 70.48 25.53 62.89
N GLY A 2 69.30 25.89 62.36
CA GLY A 2 68.02 25.34 62.84
C GLY A 2 67.46 24.32 61.87
N ASP A 3 66.62 23.41 62.38
CA ASP A 3 65.78 22.56 61.54
C ASP A 3 64.44 23.24 61.25
N CYS A 4 63.84 22.92 60.11
CA CYS A 4 62.52 23.38 59.72
C CYS A 4 61.47 22.84 60.70
N VAL A 5 60.83 23.72 61.47
CA VAL A 5 59.83 23.40 62.51
C VAL A 5 58.65 22.53 62.07
N PHE A 6 58.34 22.45 60.78
CA PHE A 6 57.23 21.64 60.27
C PHE A 6 57.61 20.20 59.90
N CYS A 7 58.87 19.96 59.57
CA CYS A 7 59.33 18.65 59.11
C CYS A 7 60.58 18.14 59.83
N HIS A 8 61.12 18.93 60.75
CA HIS A 8 62.30 18.67 61.58
C HIS A 8 63.56 18.27 60.79
N LYS A 9 63.69 18.78 59.55
CA LYS A 9 64.86 18.59 58.70
C LYS A 9 65.71 19.86 58.59
N PRO A 10 67.02 19.77 58.34
CA PRO A 10 67.89 20.94 58.23
C PRO A 10 67.43 21.88 57.12
N VAL A 11 67.40 23.19 57.39
CA VAL A 11 67.04 24.17 56.35
C VAL A 11 68.12 24.41 55.29
N GLU A 12 69.32 23.84 55.45
CA GLU A 12 70.40 23.86 54.46
C GLU A 12 70.43 22.59 53.58
N ASP A 13 69.32 21.87 53.46
CA ASP A 13 69.20 20.64 52.67
C ASP A 13 69.02 20.88 51.15
N GLY A 14 69.38 22.07 50.66
CA GLY A 14 69.27 22.46 49.25
C GLY A 14 67.84 22.73 48.77
N THR A 15 66.83 22.68 49.65
CA THR A 15 65.45 22.99 49.27
C THR A 15 65.09 24.46 49.53
N PRO A 16 64.15 25.07 48.78
CA PRO A 16 63.83 26.49 48.92
C PRO A 16 63.33 26.82 50.32
N THR A 17 64.03 27.74 50.99
CA THR A 17 63.68 28.22 52.32
C THR A 17 63.20 29.66 52.33
N ALA A 18 62.42 30.02 53.34
CA ALA A 18 61.98 31.38 53.59
C ALA A 18 62.18 31.72 55.07
N LYS A 19 62.71 32.93 55.31
CA LYS A 19 62.79 33.51 56.65
C LYS A 19 61.42 34.09 57.01
N LEU A 20 60.86 33.65 58.13
CA LEU A 20 59.55 34.06 58.59
C LEU A 20 59.58 35.52 59.06
N THR A 21 58.74 36.37 58.46
CA THR A 21 58.45 37.70 58.99
C THR A 21 57.31 37.63 59.99
N GLN A 22 57.05 38.71 60.75
CA GLN A 22 55.94 38.77 61.71
C GLN A 22 54.61 38.32 61.07
N LYS A 23 54.27 38.88 59.90
CA LYS A 23 53.08 38.53 59.13
C LYS A 23 53.06 37.06 58.69
N GLY A 24 54.24 36.47 58.49
CA GLY A 24 54.41 35.06 58.16
C GLY A 24 54.10 34.14 59.33
N CYS A 25 54.51 34.51 60.54
CA CYS A 25 54.20 33.79 61.78
C CYS A 25 52.71 33.85 62.12
N ASP A 26 52.07 35.02 61.98
CA ASP A 26 50.63 35.18 62.27
C ASP A 26 49.76 34.26 61.40
N GLY A 27 50.13 34.07 60.13
CA GLY A 27 49.43 33.15 59.24
C GLY A 27 49.58 31.69 59.63
N ILE A 28 50.71 31.32 60.23
CA ILE A 28 50.97 29.96 60.73
C ILE A 28 50.21 29.72 62.04
N HIS A 29 50.22 30.67 62.97
CA HIS A 29 49.47 30.55 64.22
C HIS A 29 47.97 30.36 63.99
N ARG A 30 47.36 31.12 63.07
CA ARG A 30 45.95 30.90 62.68
C ARG A 30 45.67 29.51 62.12
N ALA A 31 46.57 28.99 61.28
CA ALA A 31 46.43 27.62 60.75
C ALA A 31 46.65 26.56 61.84
N ASN A 32 47.49 26.85 62.84
CA ASN A 32 47.80 25.97 63.96
C ASN A 32 46.62 25.90 64.97
N GLU A 33 45.94 27.03 65.24
CA GLU A 33 44.70 27.06 66.04
C GLU A 33 43.62 26.16 65.42
N GLN A 34 43.48 26.16 64.09
CA GLN A 34 42.52 25.29 63.41
C GLN A 34 42.89 23.80 63.42
N ARG A 35 44.12 23.46 63.84
CA ARG A 35 44.67 22.10 63.93
C ARG A 35 44.97 21.67 65.38
N GLU A 36 44.41 22.36 66.37
CA GLU A 36 44.60 22.07 67.81
C GLU A 36 46.08 22.15 68.27
N GLY A 37 46.86 23.02 67.62
CA GLY A 37 48.04 23.70 68.17
C GLY A 37 49.21 22.88 68.71
N THR A 38 50.18 22.48 67.87
CA THR A 38 51.48 21.91 68.34
C THR A 38 52.74 22.61 67.82
N VAL A 39 52.62 23.50 66.83
CA VAL A 39 53.79 24.16 66.19
C VAL A 39 53.90 25.64 66.59
N SER A 40 54.97 26.00 67.30
CA SER A 40 55.29 27.40 67.66
C SER A 40 56.35 27.98 66.73
N VAL A 41 56.13 29.21 66.22
CA VAL A 41 57.06 29.89 65.30
C VAL A 41 57.39 31.32 65.73
N LEU A 42 58.65 31.73 65.54
CA LEU A 42 59.15 33.06 65.86
C LEU A 42 59.62 33.81 64.61
N PRO A 43 59.39 35.14 64.51
CA PRO A 43 59.92 35.95 63.43
C PRO A 43 61.44 35.82 63.35
N GLY A 44 61.97 35.63 62.15
CA GLY A 44 63.38 35.41 61.87
C GLY A 44 63.78 33.95 61.69
N GLN A 45 62.92 32.97 62.02
CA GLN A 45 63.18 31.55 61.77
C GLN A 45 63.12 31.22 60.27
N VAL A 46 64.01 30.34 59.81
CA VAL A 46 64.05 29.89 58.42
C VAL A 46 63.33 28.55 58.33
N VAL A 47 62.36 28.43 57.42
CA VAL A 47 61.57 27.21 57.19
C VAL A 47 61.51 26.89 55.69
N HIS A 48 61.25 25.65 55.33
CA HIS A 48 61.02 25.29 53.92
C HIS A 48 59.72 25.91 53.41
N VAL A 49 59.79 26.56 52.24
CA VAL A 49 58.66 27.26 51.62
C VAL A 49 57.48 26.31 51.39
N LYS A 50 57.77 25.09 50.92
CA LYS A 50 56.75 24.05 50.68
C LYS A 50 56.07 23.60 51.96
N CYS A 51 56.82 23.43 53.06
CA CYS A 51 56.26 23.00 54.33
C CYS A 51 55.34 24.09 54.90
N ARG A 52 55.79 25.36 54.88
CA ARG A 52 54.94 26.50 55.27
C ARG A 52 53.65 26.55 54.44
N SER A 53 53.77 26.47 53.12
CA SER A 53 52.62 26.57 52.20
C SER A 53 51.60 25.45 52.42
N LYS A 54 52.06 24.20 52.62
CA LYS A 54 51.17 23.07 52.93
C LYS A 54 50.49 23.23 54.29
N PHE A 55 51.22 23.68 55.30
CA PHE A 55 50.68 23.80 56.66
C PHE A 55 49.52 24.80 56.72
N VAL A 56 49.68 25.96 56.08
CA VAL A 56 48.66 27.02 56.05
C VAL A 56 47.59 26.85 54.96
N ASN A 57 47.67 25.80 54.13
CA ASN A 57 46.71 25.58 53.04
C ASN A 57 45.34 25.16 53.59
N PRO A 58 44.24 25.90 53.30
CA PRO A 58 42.90 25.60 53.80
C PRO A 58 42.40 24.18 53.47
N ARG A 59 42.72 23.67 52.27
CA ARG A 59 42.28 22.32 51.84
C ARG A 59 42.93 21.20 52.67
N GLU A 60 44.19 21.40 53.07
CA GLU A 60 44.92 20.44 53.91
C GLU A 60 44.45 20.47 55.37
N ILE A 61 43.98 21.64 55.85
CA ILE A 61 43.37 21.77 57.19
C ILE A 61 42.04 21.00 57.22
N GLU A 62 41.21 21.16 56.18
CA GLU A 62 39.93 20.48 56.08
C GLU A 62 40.07 18.95 55.98
N HIS A 63 41.05 18.48 55.20
CA HIS A 63 41.36 17.05 55.11
C HIS A 63 41.85 16.48 56.46
N TRP A 64 42.67 17.23 57.21
CA TRP A 64 43.11 16.83 58.55
C TRP A 64 41.93 16.71 59.52
N LYS A 65 40.98 17.67 59.52
CA LYS A 65 39.76 17.61 60.35
C LYS A 65 38.89 16.39 60.03
N LYS A 66 38.72 16.07 58.73
CA LYS A 66 37.97 14.87 58.28
C LYS A 66 38.63 13.57 58.71
N LYS A 67 39.96 13.52 58.81
CA LYS A 67 40.71 12.32 59.22
C LYS A 67 40.64 12.04 60.73
N GLN A 68 40.49 13.07 61.57
CA GLN A 68 40.28 12.90 63.02
C GLN A 68 38.87 12.38 63.35
N GLN A 69 37.87 12.67 62.50
CA GLN A 69 36.46 12.27 62.69
C GLN A 69 36.14 10.81 62.27
N GLN A 70 37.12 10.05 61.77
CA GLN A 70 36.91 8.68 61.25
C GLN A 70 37.47 7.56 62.16
N THR A 71 37.72 7.85 63.44
CA THR A 71 38.22 6.85 64.40
C THR A 71 37.15 6.47 65.42
N GLU A 72 36.09 5.76 64.99
CA GLU A 72 35.21 5.00 65.89
C GLU A 72 34.41 3.98 65.08
N THR A 73 34.28 2.76 65.60
CA THR A 73 33.69 1.51 65.04
C THR A 73 34.50 0.74 63.97
N GLU A 74 34.73 -0.58 64.03
CA GLU A 74 34.69 -1.59 65.09
C GLU A 74 35.35 -2.90 64.55
N VAL A 75 36.01 -3.65 65.44
CA VAL A 75 36.18 -5.12 65.52
C VAL A 75 36.79 -5.94 64.36
N VAL A 76 37.96 -6.56 64.63
CA VAL A 76 38.29 -7.94 64.16
C VAL A 76 38.97 -8.73 65.27
N GLY A 77 38.34 -9.83 65.68
CA GLY A 77 38.91 -10.88 66.53
C GLY A 77 39.77 -11.89 65.76
N CYS A 78 40.92 -12.20 66.39
CA CYS A 78 41.79 -13.38 66.38
C CYS A 78 41.94 -14.32 65.16
N LYS A 79 43.21 -14.47 64.74
CA LYS A 79 43.78 -15.42 63.77
C LYS A 79 44.11 -16.79 64.38
N ARG A 80 44.11 -17.83 63.55
CA ARG A 80 45.10 -18.95 63.42
C ARG A 80 44.61 -19.90 62.29
N ARG A 81 45.39 -20.58 61.43
CA ARG A 81 46.84 -20.64 61.15
C ARG A 81 47.02 -21.39 59.80
N SER A 82 47.47 -20.72 58.74
CA SER A 82 48.36 -21.28 57.69
C SER A 82 48.90 -20.10 56.86
N SER A 83 50.22 -20.03 56.75
CA SER A 83 50.97 -18.93 56.17
C SER A 83 51.14 -19.15 54.66
N GLY A 84 50.25 -18.54 53.89
CA GLY A 84 50.42 -18.21 52.47
C GLY A 84 49.86 -16.79 52.22
N PRO A 85 50.27 -16.08 51.16
CA PRO A 85 49.74 -14.75 50.86
C PRO A 85 48.22 -14.84 50.67
N ARG A 86 47.45 -14.25 51.58
CA ARG A 86 45.98 -14.30 51.53
C ARG A 86 45.51 -13.38 50.40
N PHE A 87 44.84 -13.95 49.39
CA PHE A 87 44.21 -13.18 48.32
C PHE A 87 43.09 -12.30 48.92
N SER A 88 43.12 -10.99 48.62
CA SER A 88 42.09 -10.02 48.99
C SER A 88 41.30 -9.64 47.74
N TYR A 89 39.98 -9.80 47.76
CA TYR A 89 39.10 -9.46 46.63
C TYR A 89 39.11 -7.97 46.30
N HIS A 90 39.30 -7.11 47.31
CA HIS A 90 39.31 -5.66 47.14
C HIS A 90 40.67 -5.12 46.68
N ASP A 91 41.78 -5.78 47.04
CA ASP A 91 43.13 -5.22 46.83
C ASP A 91 43.90 -5.92 45.71
N HIS A 92 43.56 -7.17 45.40
CA HIS A 92 44.25 -7.94 44.37
C HIS A 92 43.32 -8.20 43.19
N CYS A 93 43.86 -8.05 41.98
CA CYS A 93 43.11 -8.38 40.78
C CYS A 93 42.64 -9.84 40.80
N LEU A 94 41.33 -10.05 40.60
CA LEU A 94 40.70 -11.38 40.53
C LEU A 94 41.45 -12.37 39.62
N PHE A 95 41.95 -11.88 38.48
CA PHE A 95 42.61 -12.71 37.47
C PHE A 95 44.09 -12.97 37.73
N CYS A 96 44.90 -11.94 38.00
CA CYS A 96 46.36 -12.12 38.13
C CYS A 96 46.86 -12.20 39.58
N GLY A 97 46.05 -11.84 40.56
CA GLY A 97 46.41 -11.89 41.98
C GLY A 97 47.33 -10.77 42.48
N VAL A 98 47.64 -9.77 41.64
CA VAL A 98 48.57 -8.67 41.97
C VAL A 98 47.79 -7.41 42.41
N ASP A 99 48.33 -6.69 43.41
CA ASP A 99 47.82 -5.41 43.92
C ASP A 99 48.31 -4.21 43.08
N ASP A 100 47.65 -3.05 43.20
CA ASP A 100 47.94 -1.84 42.41
C ASP A 100 49.13 -1.02 43.01
N LYS A 101 50.19 -1.70 43.49
CA LYS A 101 51.35 -1.02 44.09
C LYS A 101 52.21 -0.35 43.03
N PHE A 102 52.09 0.98 42.96
CA PHE A 102 52.72 1.82 41.94
C PHE A 102 53.92 2.60 42.50
N GLU A 103 55.14 2.18 42.18
CA GLU A 103 56.35 3.01 42.24
C GLU A 103 56.76 3.43 40.82
N GLY A 104 56.67 4.73 40.50
CA GLY A 104 57.38 5.31 39.35
C GLY A 104 56.63 5.40 38.00
N LYS A 105 56.20 6.63 37.66
CA LYS A 105 55.93 7.21 36.32
C LYS A 105 55.41 6.28 35.17
N LYS A 106 54.12 5.94 35.19
CA LYS A 106 53.14 5.95 34.05
C LYS A 106 51.83 5.28 34.47
N LYS A 107 50.66 5.96 34.45
CA LYS A 107 49.36 5.33 34.77
C LYS A 107 48.99 4.19 33.79
N GLU A 108 49.41 2.97 34.09
CA GLU A 108 48.99 1.70 33.49
C GLU A 108 48.98 0.71 34.68
N PHE A 109 47.92 0.39 35.43
CA PHE A 109 46.60 -0.13 35.07
C PHE A 109 45.69 -0.02 36.31
N LYS A 110 44.59 0.74 36.27
CA LYS A 110 43.69 0.89 37.44
C LYS A 110 42.88 -0.39 37.71
N LEU A 111 42.78 -0.83 38.96
CA LEU A 111 41.82 -1.84 39.42
C LEU A 111 40.36 -1.35 39.29
N ILE A 112 39.50 -2.15 38.67
CA ILE A 112 38.08 -1.87 38.40
C ILE A 112 37.20 -2.81 39.24
N PRO A 113 36.21 -2.30 39.99
CA PRO A 113 35.31 -3.14 40.78
C PRO A 113 34.29 -3.88 39.89
N VAL A 114 33.94 -5.10 40.29
CA VAL A 114 32.82 -5.86 39.75
C VAL A 114 31.52 -5.19 40.21
N ARG A 115 30.63 -4.88 39.27
CA ARG A 115 29.39 -4.11 39.51
C ARG A 115 28.09 -4.90 39.30
N THR A 116 28.18 -6.10 38.73
CA THR A 116 27.00 -6.87 38.33
C THR A 116 27.14 -8.33 38.71
N LYS A 117 26.02 -8.95 39.11
CA LYS A 117 25.97 -10.37 39.46
C LYS A 117 26.21 -11.29 38.25
N ASP A 118 25.76 -10.87 37.07
CA ASP A 118 25.96 -11.59 35.80
C ASP A 118 27.44 -11.72 35.39
N PHE A 119 28.30 -10.86 35.94
CA PHE A 119 29.75 -10.93 35.73
C PHE A 119 30.33 -12.26 36.21
N GLN A 120 29.84 -12.79 37.34
CA GLN A 120 30.26 -14.06 37.91
C GLN A 120 29.82 -15.25 37.04
N THR A 121 28.58 -15.26 36.58
CA THR A 121 28.04 -16.30 35.68
C THR A 121 28.83 -16.38 34.38
N THR A 122 29.15 -15.22 33.80
CA THR A 122 29.97 -15.14 32.58
C THR A 122 31.38 -15.67 32.81
N LEU A 123 31.97 -15.41 33.98
CA LEU A 123 33.31 -15.89 34.32
C LEU A 123 33.36 -17.40 34.52
N LEU A 124 32.37 -17.99 35.19
CA LEU A 124 32.28 -19.45 35.33
C LEU A 124 32.20 -20.15 33.97
N GLN A 125 31.42 -19.61 33.03
CA GLN A 125 31.37 -20.11 31.65
C GLN A 125 32.72 -19.99 30.93
N CYS A 126 33.44 -18.88 31.12
CA CYS A 126 34.78 -18.72 30.57
C CYS A 126 35.78 -19.72 31.19
N CYS A 127 35.70 -19.99 32.50
CA CYS A 127 36.55 -21.00 33.13
C CYS A 127 36.31 -22.39 32.55
N THR A 128 35.04 -22.79 32.38
CA THR A 128 34.67 -24.10 31.80
C THR A 128 35.12 -24.25 30.34
N LYS A 129 35.14 -23.15 29.56
CA LYS A 129 35.59 -23.19 28.16
C LYS A 129 37.11 -23.24 28.01
N ARG A 130 37.87 -22.67 28.96
CA ARG A 130 39.34 -22.55 28.85
C ARG A 130 40.09 -23.76 29.40
N SER A 131 39.67 -24.28 30.56
CA SER A 131 40.27 -25.45 31.21
C SER A 131 41.81 -25.43 31.30
N ASP A 132 42.40 -24.26 31.51
CA ASP A 132 43.84 -24.05 31.73
C ASP A 132 44.15 -23.71 33.20
N HIS A 133 45.42 -23.75 33.61
CA HIS A 133 45.84 -23.49 35.00
C HIS A 133 45.40 -22.10 35.53
N TRP A 134 45.34 -21.11 34.63
CA TRP A 134 44.85 -19.77 34.96
C TRP A 134 43.34 -19.79 35.26
N SER A 135 42.56 -20.55 34.49
CA SER A 135 41.13 -20.73 34.71
C SER A 135 40.80 -21.53 35.96
N GLU A 136 41.61 -22.55 36.31
CA GLU A 136 41.47 -23.29 37.57
C GLU A 136 41.70 -22.39 38.78
N THR A 137 42.74 -21.53 38.71
CA THR A 137 43.05 -20.57 39.77
C THR A 137 41.93 -19.54 39.96
N VAL A 138 41.36 -19.00 38.87
CA VAL A 138 40.22 -18.07 38.94
C VAL A 138 38.96 -18.77 39.42
N LYS A 139 38.68 -19.99 38.93
CA LYS A 139 37.54 -20.82 39.38
C LYS A 139 37.64 -21.15 40.87
N GLY A 140 38.83 -21.43 41.37
CA GLY A 140 39.11 -21.61 42.80
C GLY A 140 38.70 -20.38 43.60
N LYS A 141 39.08 -19.16 43.17
CA LYS A 141 38.64 -17.92 43.83
C LYS A 141 37.11 -17.76 43.78
N LEU A 142 36.48 -18.00 42.64
CA LEU A 142 35.03 -17.92 42.51
C LEU A 142 34.27 -18.89 43.43
N ALA A 143 34.84 -20.05 43.74
CA ALA A 143 34.21 -21.04 44.62
C ALA A 143 34.16 -20.61 46.10
N PHE A 144 35.03 -19.70 46.53
CA PHE A 144 35.09 -19.19 47.91
C PHE A 144 34.29 -17.90 48.13
N VAL A 145 33.55 -17.42 47.12
CA VAL A 145 32.76 -16.19 47.22
C VAL A 145 31.40 -16.36 46.56
N ASN A 146 30.32 -16.18 47.33
CA ASN A 146 28.96 -16.38 46.83
C ASN A 146 28.53 -15.27 45.85
N ASP A 147 29.02 -14.04 46.04
CA ASP A 147 28.71 -12.89 45.19
C ASP A 147 29.94 -11.97 45.06
N LEU A 148 30.49 -11.87 43.85
CA LEU A 148 31.66 -11.03 43.58
C LEU A 148 31.40 -9.52 43.74
N HIS A 149 30.16 -9.07 43.48
CA HIS A 149 29.82 -7.66 43.63
C HIS A 149 29.73 -7.30 45.12
N ALA A 150 29.11 -8.15 45.94
CA ALA A 150 29.02 -7.95 47.38
C ALA A 150 30.38 -8.07 48.10
N ALA A 151 31.34 -8.80 47.51
CA ALA A 151 32.70 -8.93 48.03
C ALA A 151 33.66 -7.82 47.54
N ASP A 152 33.13 -6.78 46.89
CA ASP A 152 33.89 -5.67 46.28
C ASP A 152 35.09 -6.14 45.43
N ALA A 153 34.89 -7.23 44.67
CA ALA A 153 35.98 -7.82 43.91
C ALA A 153 36.49 -6.86 42.84
N VAL A 154 37.81 -6.71 42.70
CA VAL A 154 38.43 -5.82 41.71
C VAL A 154 39.26 -6.57 40.67
N TYR A 155 39.44 -5.97 39.49
CA TYR A 155 40.25 -6.53 38.42
C TYR A 155 40.86 -5.48 37.49
N HIS A 156 41.98 -5.82 36.85
CA HIS A 156 42.51 -5.02 35.75
C HIS A 156 41.69 -5.23 34.47
N LYS A 157 41.29 -4.13 33.81
CA LYS A 157 40.54 -4.18 32.53
C LYS A 157 41.19 -5.12 31.50
N VAL A 158 42.52 -5.06 31.39
CA VAL A 158 43.29 -5.88 30.46
C VAL A 158 43.29 -7.35 30.88
N CYS A 159 43.39 -7.68 32.16
CA CYS A 159 43.32 -9.07 32.61
C CYS A 159 41.96 -9.70 32.34
N ASN A 160 40.85 -8.97 32.53
CA ASN A 160 39.51 -9.46 32.18
C ASN A 160 39.35 -9.68 30.66
N GLY A 161 39.84 -8.72 29.85
CA GLY A 161 39.83 -8.84 28.39
C GLY A 161 40.64 -10.06 27.91
N ASN A 162 41.85 -10.22 28.42
CA ASN A 162 42.75 -11.33 28.12
C ASN A 162 42.17 -12.67 28.56
N PHE A 163 41.58 -12.74 29.76
CA PHE A 163 40.97 -13.96 30.28
C PHE A 163 39.77 -14.40 29.43
N ARG A 164 38.92 -13.47 28.99
CA ARG A 164 37.74 -13.78 28.14
C ARG A 164 38.08 -14.12 26.69
N THR A 165 39.10 -13.48 26.13
CA THR A 165 39.52 -13.68 24.72
C THR A 165 40.58 -14.75 24.54
N GLY A 166 41.18 -15.20 25.64
CA GLY A 166 42.21 -16.23 25.67
C GLY A 166 43.59 -15.83 25.23
N ARG A 167 43.87 -14.52 25.23
CA ARG A 167 45.11 -13.94 24.73
C ARG A 167 46.02 -13.54 25.91
N LYS A 168 47.32 -13.81 25.81
CA LYS A 168 48.40 -13.39 26.76
C LYS A 168 48.16 -13.76 28.24
N LEU A 169 48.65 -14.94 28.64
CA LEU A 169 48.71 -15.38 30.04
C LEU A 169 49.51 -14.39 30.91
N PRO A 170 49.04 -14.02 32.13
CA PRO A 170 49.83 -13.21 33.06
C PRO A 170 51.14 -13.90 33.41
N LYS A 171 52.21 -13.12 33.61
CA LYS A 171 53.57 -13.63 33.88
C LYS A 171 53.66 -14.64 35.03
N CYS A 172 52.79 -14.53 36.05
CA CYS A 172 52.72 -15.46 37.16
C CYS A 172 52.22 -16.87 36.79
N PHE A 173 51.70 -17.06 35.58
CA PHE A 173 51.24 -18.35 35.06
C PHE A 173 52.04 -18.81 33.83
N GLN A 174 53.12 -18.10 33.45
CA GLN A 174 54.02 -18.53 32.38
C GLN A 174 55.09 -19.46 32.97
N ASP A 175 55.21 -20.69 32.47
CA ASP A 175 56.21 -21.65 32.92
C ASP A 175 57.65 -21.17 32.65
N GLN A 176 58.47 -21.22 33.69
CA GLN A 176 59.89 -20.87 33.63
C GLN A 176 60.70 -22.01 33.01
N HIS A 177 60.75 -22.12 31.68
CA HIS A 177 61.82 -22.85 31.01
C HIS A 177 62.12 -22.28 29.62
N SER A 178 63.44 -22.22 29.33
CA SER A 178 64.14 -21.74 28.14
C SER A 178 64.39 -20.23 28.02
N ASP A 179 65.37 -19.80 28.82
CA ASP A 179 66.22 -18.66 28.48
C ASP A 179 67.26 -19.03 27.41
N SER A 180 67.69 -18.00 26.67
CA SER A 180 68.94 -17.85 25.91
C SER A 180 68.98 -18.25 24.42
N ALA A 181 68.94 -17.23 23.54
CA ALA A 181 69.87 -17.11 22.42
C ALA A 181 69.91 -15.67 21.86
N LYS A 182 71.14 -15.19 21.70
CA LYS A 182 71.57 -13.87 21.21
C LYS A 182 70.91 -13.49 19.88
N ARG A 183 70.35 -12.27 19.76
CA ARG A 183 70.00 -11.69 18.45
C ARG A 183 71.19 -10.96 17.83
N GLN A 184 71.92 -11.70 17.00
CA GLN A 184 72.66 -11.11 15.88
C GLN A 184 71.66 -10.57 14.83
N LYS A 185 72.06 -9.51 14.13
CA LYS A 185 71.36 -9.04 12.92
C LYS A 185 71.52 -10.05 11.78
N THR A 186 70.41 -10.53 11.22
CA THR A 186 70.14 -10.84 9.80
C THR A 186 68.71 -11.39 9.69
N GLY A 187 67.97 -11.01 8.62
CA GLY A 187 66.51 -11.00 8.62
C GLY A 187 65.79 -12.11 7.85
N ARG A 188 64.46 -12.21 8.11
CA ARG A 188 63.38 -12.51 7.15
C ARG A 188 62.03 -11.97 7.73
N PRO A 189 61.08 -11.45 6.92
CA PRO A 189 60.13 -10.42 7.36
C PRO A 189 58.72 -10.95 7.70
N GLN A 190 58.23 -10.68 8.90
CA GLN A 190 56.82 -10.88 9.30
C GLN A 190 55.87 -9.84 8.66
N ALA A 191 56.41 -8.84 7.95
CA ALA A 191 55.66 -7.81 7.24
C ALA A 191 55.17 -8.26 5.86
N LEU A 192 55.79 -9.30 5.26
CA LEU A 192 55.42 -9.77 3.92
C LEU A 192 54.07 -10.49 3.91
N SER A 193 53.76 -11.40 4.86
CA SER A 193 52.49 -12.14 4.83
C SER A 193 51.25 -11.24 4.95
N ARG A 194 51.32 -10.18 5.77
CA ARG A 194 50.23 -9.21 5.91
C ARG A 194 50.12 -8.26 4.73
N ALA A 195 51.26 -7.87 4.14
CA ALA A 195 51.26 -7.10 2.91
C ALA A 195 50.69 -7.93 1.75
N ASP A 196 51.04 -9.22 1.66
CA ASP A 196 50.53 -10.17 0.66
C ASP A 196 49.04 -10.43 0.87
N ALA A 197 48.58 -10.61 2.11
CA ALA A 197 47.16 -10.72 2.43
C ALA A 197 46.39 -9.44 2.13
N PHE A 198 46.97 -8.27 2.39
CA PHE A 198 46.37 -6.99 2.00
C PHE A 198 46.33 -6.82 0.48
N ILE A 199 47.37 -7.23 -0.25
CA ILE A 199 47.38 -7.25 -1.72
C ILE A 199 46.29 -8.21 -2.24
N LYS A 200 46.08 -9.36 -1.60
CA LYS A 200 44.96 -10.26 -1.91
C LYS A 200 43.61 -9.60 -1.67
N VAL A 201 43.40 -8.91 -0.55
CA VAL A 201 42.19 -8.11 -0.30
C VAL A 201 42.00 -7.01 -1.35
N VAL A 202 43.08 -6.31 -1.74
CA VAL A 202 43.07 -5.27 -2.77
C VAL A 202 42.75 -5.83 -4.15
N ASN A 203 43.32 -6.98 -4.52
CA ASN A 203 43.02 -7.67 -5.77
C ASN A 203 41.58 -8.20 -5.77
N ASP A 204 41.11 -8.72 -4.64
CA ASP A 204 39.71 -9.09 -4.47
C ASP A 204 38.79 -7.89 -4.56
N MET A 205 39.18 -6.73 -4.04
CA MET A 205 38.42 -5.48 -4.21
C MET A 205 38.41 -5.00 -5.66
N ARG A 206 39.50 -5.19 -6.41
CA ARG A 206 39.60 -4.85 -7.84
C ARG A 206 38.85 -5.82 -8.75
N ASN A 207 38.79 -7.10 -8.36
CA ASN A 207 38.16 -8.18 -9.13
C ASN A 207 36.72 -8.49 -8.67
N SER A 208 36.27 -7.92 -7.56
CA SER A 208 34.91 -8.07 -7.03
C SER A 208 33.95 -7.12 -7.74
N ASP A 209 32.82 -7.65 -8.21
CA ASP A 209 31.75 -6.83 -8.77
C ASP A 209 31.03 -5.94 -7.72
N GLU A 210 31.20 -6.24 -6.43
CA GLU A 210 30.72 -5.43 -5.31
C GLU A 210 31.63 -4.21 -5.06
N GLU A 211 31.17 -3.03 -5.49
CA GLU A 211 31.91 -1.76 -5.33
C GLU A 211 31.76 -1.10 -3.96
N GLN A 212 30.87 -1.61 -3.11
CA GLN A 212 30.63 -1.11 -1.77
C GLN A 212 30.90 -2.19 -0.74
N ARG A 213 31.87 -1.96 0.15
CA ARG A 213 32.14 -2.82 1.30
C ARG A 213 32.41 -1.97 2.52
N THR A 214 31.99 -2.41 3.70
CA THR A 214 32.41 -1.71 4.91
C THR A 214 33.87 -2.04 5.20
N ILE A 215 34.59 -1.11 5.84
CA ILE A 215 35.97 -1.37 6.29
C ILE A 215 36.02 -2.61 7.19
N ASN A 216 34.95 -2.88 7.96
CA ASN A 216 34.89 -4.03 8.84
C ASN A 216 34.81 -5.36 8.05
N ASP A 217 34.03 -5.41 6.98
CA ASP A 217 33.95 -6.59 6.11
C ASP A 217 35.30 -6.87 5.43
N LEU A 218 36.04 -5.81 5.07
CA LEU A 218 37.38 -5.94 4.48
C LEU A 218 38.41 -6.47 5.50
N VAL A 219 38.31 -6.07 6.77
CA VAL A 219 39.16 -6.61 7.85
C VAL A 219 38.85 -8.08 8.10
N VAL A 220 37.56 -8.47 8.07
CA VAL A 220 37.15 -9.88 8.18
C VAL A 220 37.70 -10.67 6.99
N LYS A 221 37.52 -10.17 5.77
CA LYS A 221 38.00 -10.82 4.55
C LYS A 221 39.53 -10.94 4.50
N MET A 222 40.27 -9.99 5.08
CA MET A 222 41.72 -10.08 5.23
C MET A 222 42.14 -11.29 6.07
N LYS A 223 41.34 -11.66 7.06
CA LYS A 223 41.59 -12.81 7.92
C LYS A 223 41.59 -14.12 7.12
N ASP A 224 40.78 -14.21 6.06
CA ASP A 224 40.68 -15.41 5.22
C ASP A 224 41.96 -15.66 4.39
N TYR A 225 42.80 -14.65 4.22
CA TYR A 225 44.07 -14.75 3.47
C TYR A 225 45.31 -14.84 4.36
N LEU A 226 45.13 -14.87 5.68
CA LEU A 226 46.22 -14.95 6.66
C LEU A 226 46.34 -16.38 7.21
N ASN A 227 47.57 -16.77 7.57
CA ASN A 227 47.82 -18.02 8.29
C ASN A 227 47.27 -17.91 9.72
N GLU A 228 47.00 -19.05 10.39
CA GLU A 228 46.36 -19.08 11.73
C GLU A 228 47.09 -18.25 12.80
N ASP A 229 48.39 -18.00 12.63
CA ASP A 229 49.23 -17.21 13.55
C ASP A 229 49.27 -15.70 13.26
N ASP A 230 48.71 -15.23 12.13
CA ASP A 230 48.74 -13.83 11.72
C ASP A 230 47.41 -13.10 11.95
N GLU A 231 47.48 -11.89 12.53
CA GLU A 231 46.30 -11.04 12.75
C GLU A 231 46.06 -10.07 11.58
N PRO A 232 44.78 -9.87 11.17
CA PRO A 232 44.42 -8.90 10.13
C PRO A 232 44.68 -7.46 10.59
N TYR A 233 44.70 -6.53 9.63
CA TYR A 233 44.86 -5.12 9.93
C TYR A 233 43.78 -4.62 10.89
N SER A 234 44.19 -3.76 11.82
CA SER A 234 43.23 -3.01 12.64
C SER A 234 42.36 -2.13 11.74
N PHE A 235 41.12 -1.87 12.16
CA PHE A 235 40.17 -1.01 11.45
C PHE A 235 40.79 0.33 10.99
N ARG A 236 41.57 0.99 11.87
CA ARG A 236 42.25 2.25 11.56
C ARG A 236 43.35 2.07 10.52
N HIS A 237 44.13 1.00 10.63
CA HIS A 237 45.20 0.72 9.69
C HIS A 237 44.68 0.31 8.32
N MET A 238 43.61 -0.49 8.26
CA MET A 238 42.92 -0.82 6.99
C MET A 238 42.42 0.44 6.29
N LYS A 239 41.80 1.38 7.04
CA LYS A 239 41.35 2.66 6.51
C LYS A 239 42.49 3.51 5.93
N GLU A 240 43.62 3.60 6.63
CA GLU A 240 44.80 4.35 6.20
C GLU A 240 45.47 3.69 4.98
N GLN A 241 45.58 2.36 4.96
CA GLN A 241 46.15 1.60 3.83
C GLN A 241 45.29 1.69 2.57
N LEU A 242 43.96 1.62 2.69
CA LEU A 242 43.05 1.80 1.55
C LEU A 242 43.12 3.21 0.97
N LYS A 243 43.19 4.25 1.82
CA LYS A 243 43.41 5.64 1.36
C LYS A 243 44.76 5.83 0.68
N THR A 244 45.79 5.16 1.16
CA THR A 244 47.14 5.22 0.57
C THR A 244 47.18 4.50 -0.78
N GLN A 245 46.48 3.37 -0.91
CA GLN A 245 46.50 2.53 -2.11
C GLN A 245 45.60 3.05 -3.24
N PHE A 246 44.45 3.65 -2.91
CA PHE A 246 43.44 4.04 -3.89
C PHE A 246 43.18 5.55 -3.95
N GLY A 247 43.70 6.36 -3.01
CA GLY A 247 43.61 7.82 -3.08
C GLY A 247 42.19 8.34 -3.35
N ASP A 248 42.05 9.07 -4.46
CA ASP A 248 40.79 9.68 -4.94
C ASP A 248 39.84 8.68 -5.65
N ASP A 249 40.30 7.46 -5.94
CA ASP A 249 39.52 6.41 -6.59
C ASP A 249 38.55 5.71 -5.61
N ILE A 250 38.56 6.07 -4.33
CA ILE A 250 37.59 5.61 -3.34
C ILE A 250 36.98 6.75 -2.52
N VAL A 251 35.72 6.60 -2.14
CA VAL A 251 35.03 7.45 -1.17
C VAL A 251 34.66 6.60 0.03
N ILE A 252 34.88 7.15 1.22
CA ILE A 252 34.43 6.54 2.47
C ILE A 252 33.28 7.40 2.99
N SER A 253 32.05 6.89 2.88
CA SER A 253 30.82 7.61 3.25
C SER A 253 29.93 6.79 4.18
N GLU A 254 28.84 7.42 4.63
CA GLU A 254 27.73 6.74 5.30
C GLU A 254 26.62 6.48 4.27
N VAL A 255 26.13 5.24 4.18
CA VAL A 255 25.06 4.83 3.25
C VAL A 255 24.03 4.00 4.02
N ASN A 256 22.76 4.38 3.97
CA ASN A 256 21.64 3.70 4.65
C ASN A 256 21.88 3.45 6.16
N GLY A 257 22.47 4.42 6.87
CA GLY A 257 22.76 4.34 8.31
C GLY A 257 23.96 3.44 8.70
N LYS A 258 24.76 3.00 7.72
CA LYS A 258 26.04 2.31 7.95
C LYS A 258 27.20 3.24 7.66
N GLU A 259 27.99 3.56 8.68
CA GLU A 259 29.20 4.38 8.55
C GLU A 259 30.38 3.60 7.94
N ASN A 260 31.30 4.30 7.28
CA ASN A 260 32.56 3.77 6.75
C ASN A 260 32.39 2.74 5.61
N VAL A 261 31.45 3.00 4.70
CA VAL A 261 31.30 2.26 3.44
C VAL A 261 32.34 2.79 2.45
N VAL A 262 33.23 1.91 1.99
CA VAL A 262 34.22 2.19 0.94
C VAL A 262 33.53 1.98 -0.41
N THR A 263 33.48 3.02 -1.24
CA THR A 263 32.90 3.00 -2.58
C THR A 263 33.96 3.37 -3.62
N PHE A 264 34.16 2.54 -4.64
CA PHE A 264 35.05 2.88 -5.75
C PHE A 264 34.45 3.94 -6.69
N ARG A 265 35.30 4.86 -7.16
CA ARG A 265 35.01 5.87 -8.20
C ARG A 265 35.85 5.55 -9.44
N ARG A 266 35.41 4.64 -10.32
CA ARG A 266 36.02 4.51 -11.65
C ARG A 266 35.59 5.68 -12.54
N ARG A 267 36.50 6.61 -12.82
CA ARG A 267 36.24 7.71 -13.77
C ARG A 267 36.38 7.21 -15.21
N ALA A 268 35.49 7.63 -16.11
CA ALA A 268 35.55 7.31 -17.54
C ALA A 268 36.94 7.59 -18.15
N SER A 269 37.62 8.64 -17.68
CA SER A 269 38.99 8.98 -18.07
C SER A 269 40.01 7.88 -17.76
N SER A 270 39.87 7.19 -16.63
CA SER A 270 40.78 6.12 -16.22
C SER A 270 40.57 4.86 -17.07
N ILE A 271 39.31 4.52 -17.36
CA ILE A 271 38.95 3.37 -18.23
C ILE A 271 39.48 3.58 -19.65
N LEU A 272 39.29 4.79 -20.20
CA LEU A 272 39.81 5.14 -21.53
C LEU A 272 41.34 5.12 -21.58
N HIS A 273 42.01 5.68 -20.56
CA HIS A 273 43.47 5.68 -20.50
C HIS A 273 44.05 4.26 -20.37
N GLU A 274 43.39 3.37 -19.63
CA GLU A 274 43.80 1.96 -19.48
C GLU A 274 43.64 1.20 -20.80
N PHE A 275 42.55 1.42 -21.53
CA PHE A 275 42.34 0.89 -22.88
C PHE A 275 43.45 1.33 -23.86
N PHE A 276 43.77 2.63 -23.92
CA PHE A 276 44.83 3.15 -24.80
C PHE A 276 46.24 2.67 -24.43
N LYS A 277 46.45 2.22 -23.18
CA LYS A 277 47.72 1.67 -22.74
C LYS A 277 47.88 0.19 -23.15
N ASP A 278 46.80 -0.59 -23.09
CA ASP A 278 46.79 -2.02 -23.45
C ASP A 278 46.56 -2.31 -24.94
N SER A 279 46.16 -1.32 -25.75
CA SER A 279 46.14 -1.41 -27.22
C SER A 279 47.53 -1.50 -27.84
N THR A 280 48.61 -1.34 -27.05
CA THR A 280 50.01 -1.48 -27.50
C THR A 280 50.55 -2.93 -27.45
N LYS A 281 49.75 -3.91 -27.00
CA LYS A 281 50.12 -5.34 -26.92
C LYS A 281 49.28 -6.20 -27.85
N ASP A 282 49.93 -7.13 -28.57
CA ASP A 282 49.31 -8.10 -29.50
C ASP A 282 48.14 -8.87 -28.84
N GLY A 283 46.93 -8.65 -29.34
CA GLY A 283 45.68 -9.27 -28.89
C GLY A 283 44.48 -8.72 -29.66
N ASN A 284 43.33 -9.40 -29.61
CA ASN A 284 42.12 -9.03 -30.36
C ASN A 284 41.57 -7.67 -29.89
N ASP A 285 41.93 -6.58 -30.58
CA ASP A 285 41.58 -5.20 -30.19
C ASP A 285 40.06 -4.95 -30.12
N LYS A 286 39.27 -5.76 -30.84
CA LYS A 286 37.82 -5.74 -30.77
C LYS A 286 37.31 -6.10 -29.36
N ASP A 287 37.86 -7.15 -28.76
CA ASP A 287 37.43 -7.62 -27.43
C ASP A 287 37.79 -6.59 -26.36
N LYS A 288 38.97 -5.96 -26.48
CA LYS A 288 39.41 -4.88 -25.58
C LYS A 288 38.46 -3.68 -25.65
N LEU A 289 38.01 -3.30 -26.85
CA LEU A 289 37.10 -2.18 -27.04
C LEU A 289 35.70 -2.47 -26.47
N ILE A 290 35.21 -3.69 -26.64
CA ILE A 290 33.93 -4.14 -26.05
C ILE A 290 34.00 -4.11 -24.52
N VAL A 291 35.10 -4.59 -23.93
CA VAL A 291 35.31 -4.57 -22.47
C VAL A 291 35.36 -3.13 -21.95
N ALA A 292 36.08 -2.24 -22.62
CA ALA A 292 36.15 -0.82 -22.23
C ALA A 292 34.78 -0.14 -22.32
N ALA A 293 33.99 -0.41 -23.36
CA ALA A 293 32.63 0.09 -23.49
C ALA A 293 31.70 -0.46 -22.38
N ALA A 294 31.81 -1.75 -22.04
CA ALA A 294 31.04 -2.36 -20.96
C ALA A 294 31.40 -1.76 -19.59
N GLU A 295 32.68 -1.51 -19.31
CA GLU A 295 33.15 -0.83 -18.10
C GLU A 295 32.61 0.60 -17.98
N LEU A 296 32.54 1.35 -19.09
CA LEU A 296 31.91 2.68 -19.12
C LEU A 296 30.42 2.62 -18.79
N ILE A 297 29.67 1.72 -19.45
CA ILE A 297 28.24 1.53 -19.19
C ILE A 297 28.00 1.09 -17.74
N LYS A 298 28.82 0.17 -17.23
CA LYS A 298 28.77 -0.31 -15.84
C LYS A 298 29.00 0.85 -14.85
N SER A 299 29.97 1.72 -15.11
CA SER A 299 30.23 2.91 -14.28
C SER A 299 29.03 3.87 -14.28
N ASP A 300 28.44 4.11 -15.45
CA ASP A 300 27.25 4.97 -15.57
C ASP A 300 26.03 4.41 -14.81
N ILE A 301 25.75 3.10 -14.93
CA ILE A 301 24.67 2.43 -14.16
C ILE A 301 24.90 2.58 -12.66
N LYS A 302 26.16 2.47 -12.22
CA LYS A 302 26.52 2.60 -10.79
C LYS A 302 26.48 4.04 -10.29
N SER A 303 26.67 5.01 -11.18
CA SER A 303 26.54 6.44 -10.86
C SER A 303 25.09 6.92 -10.67
N VAL A 304 24.09 6.13 -11.11
CA VAL A 304 22.66 6.47 -10.93
C VAL A 304 22.33 6.58 -9.44
N VAL A 305 22.03 7.80 -9.00
CA VAL A 305 21.54 8.05 -7.64
C VAL A 305 20.05 7.71 -7.60
N GLN A 306 19.64 6.87 -6.65
CA GLN A 306 18.24 6.53 -6.44
C GLN A 306 17.84 6.66 -4.99
N ASP A 307 16.68 7.30 -4.78
CA ASP A 307 15.99 7.29 -3.51
C ASP A 307 15.05 6.08 -3.44
N ASN A 308 15.38 5.13 -2.58
CA ASN A 308 14.55 3.94 -2.34
C ASN A 308 13.59 4.12 -1.15
N SER A 309 13.41 5.35 -0.66
CA SER A 309 12.46 5.67 0.41
C SER A 309 11.01 5.68 -0.08
N THR A 310 10.79 5.78 -1.39
CA THR A 310 9.49 5.79 -2.05
C THR A 310 9.49 4.80 -3.22
N TYR A 311 8.31 4.24 -3.50
CA TYR A 311 8.12 3.42 -4.69
C TYR A 311 7.82 4.29 -5.91
N PRO A 312 8.20 3.84 -7.12
CA PRO A 312 7.75 4.43 -8.37
C PRO A 312 6.23 4.58 -8.41
N THR A 313 5.78 5.72 -8.94
CA THR A 313 4.38 6.05 -9.18
C THR A 313 3.80 5.22 -10.33
N SER A 314 2.47 5.14 -10.43
CA SER A 314 1.79 4.44 -11.54
C SER A 314 2.21 4.97 -12.92
N LEU A 315 2.45 6.29 -13.02
CA LEU A 315 2.93 6.92 -14.25
C LEU A 315 4.36 6.47 -14.61
N GLU A 316 5.26 6.38 -13.63
CA GLU A 316 6.63 5.89 -13.82
C GLU A 316 6.67 4.40 -14.18
N MET A 317 5.65 3.63 -13.80
CA MET A 317 5.54 2.19 -14.12
C MET A 317 4.82 1.88 -15.44
N SER A 318 4.22 2.88 -16.09
CA SER A 318 3.38 2.71 -17.31
C SER A 318 3.84 3.56 -18.49
N SER A 319 4.36 4.77 -18.26
CA SER A 319 4.82 5.66 -19.33
C SER A 319 6.14 5.18 -19.94
N VAL A 320 6.17 5.00 -21.26
CA VAL A 320 7.39 4.66 -22.01
C VAL A 320 8.48 5.72 -21.79
N MET A 321 8.11 7.00 -21.79
CA MET A 321 9.07 8.09 -21.57
C MET A 321 9.67 8.04 -20.16
N LYS A 322 8.85 7.86 -19.12
CA LYS A 322 9.34 7.81 -17.73
C LYS A 322 10.16 6.56 -17.43
N THR A 323 9.74 5.41 -17.96
CA THR A 323 10.49 4.15 -17.81
C THR A 323 11.84 4.19 -18.53
N GLN A 324 11.97 5.02 -19.57
CA GLN A 324 13.21 5.25 -20.29
C GLN A 324 14.13 6.25 -19.59
N GLU A 325 13.61 7.33 -19.01
CA GLU A 325 14.36 8.29 -18.18
C GLU A 325 15.11 7.58 -17.03
N TYR A 326 14.59 6.44 -16.57
CA TYR A 326 15.23 5.60 -15.57
C TYR A 326 16.54 4.94 -16.04
N VAL A 327 16.73 4.74 -17.34
CA VAL A 327 17.89 4.05 -17.93
C VAL A 327 19.00 5.05 -18.29
N PRO A 328 20.27 4.84 -17.90
CA PRO A 328 21.38 5.74 -18.27
C PRO A 328 21.53 5.92 -19.78
N GLN A 329 21.89 7.13 -20.20
CA GLN A 329 22.03 7.47 -21.62
C GLN A 329 23.01 6.56 -22.37
N SER A 330 24.13 6.17 -21.76
CA SER A 330 25.09 5.25 -22.39
C SER A 330 24.49 3.88 -22.69
N LEU A 331 23.72 3.33 -21.76
CA LEU A 331 23.00 2.07 -21.95
C LEU A 331 21.89 2.21 -23.00
N GLN A 332 21.17 3.34 -23.02
CA GLN A 332 20.19 3.61 -24.07
C GLN A 332 20.84 3.66 -25.46
N VAL A 333 21.97 4.36 -25.62
CA VAL A 333 22.72 4.45 -26.88
C VAL A 333 23.18 3.06 -27.34
N PHE A 334 23.71 2.26 -26.41
CA PHE A 334 24.13 0.89 -26.70
C PHE A 334 22.96 0.02 -27.20
N LEU A 335 21.84 -0.01 -26.47
CA LEU A 335 20.68 -0.82 -26.84
C LEU A 335 20.00 -0.33 -28.12
N ARG A 336 19.92 1.00 -28.35
CA ARG A 336 19.42 1.57 -29.62
C ARG A 336 20.26 1.15 -30.81
N THR A 337 21.57 1.03 -30.62
CA THR A 337 22.50 0.59 -31.66
C THR A 337 22.32 -0.90 -31.98
N LEU A 338 22.01 -1.72 -30.97
CA LEU A 338 21.81 -3.17 -31.14
C LEU A 338 20.44 -3.54 -31.74
N PHE A 339 19.36 -2.86 -31.33
CA PHE A 339 18.00 -3.26 -31.73
C PHE A 339 17.62 -2.73 -33.10
N VAL A 340 16.77 -3.46 -33.82
CA VAL A 340 16.23 -3.13 -35.16
C VAL A 340 14.69 -3.13 -35.10
N GLY A 341 14.01 -2.35 -35.96
CA GLY A 341 12.53 -2.23 -35.98
C GLY A 341 11.97 -0.87 -35.53
N LYS A 342 10.64 -0.68 -35.63
CA LYS A 342 9.96 0.59 -35.30
C LYS A 342 9.71 0.78 -33.80
N GLU A 343 9.44 -0.29 -33.05
CA GLU A 343 9.12 -0.25 -31.61
C GLU A 343 10.31 -0.70 -30.74
N LYS A 344 11.33 0.17 -30.63
CA LYS A 344 12.53 -0.14 -29.83
C LYS A 344 12.46 0.40 -28.40
N GLU A 345 11.75 1.49 -28.16
CA GLU A 345 11.87 2.24 -26.89
C GLU A 345 11.40 1.43 -25.67
N LEU A 346 10.26 0.72 -25.76
CA LEU A 346 9.82 -0.16 -24.67
C LEU A 346 10.80 -1.33 -24.42
N LYS A 347 11.41 -1.87 -25.49
CA LYS A 347 12.43 -2.93 -25.39
C LYS A 347 13.71 -2.41 -24.75
N ILE A 348 14.11 -1.18 -25.06
CA ILE A 348 15.24 -0.50 -24.44
C ILE A 348 14.97 -0.27 -22.96
N SER A 349 13.78 0.21 -22.57
CA SER A 349 13.42 0.41 -21.17
C SER A 349 13.39 -0.90 -20.38
N SER A 350 12.75 -1.96 -20.92
CA SER A 350 12.63 -3.25 -20.24
C SER A 350 13.98 -3.96 -20.07
N LEU A 351 14.76 -4.12 -21.14
CA LEU A 351 16.08 -4.76 -21.07
C LEU A 351 17.11 -3.87 -20.36
N GLY A 352 17.02 -2.54 -20.53
CA GLY A 352 17.87 -1.59 -19.83
C GLY A 352 17.69 -1.69 -18.31
N GLN A 353 16.44 -1.69 -17.83
CA GLN A 353 16.14 -1.88 -16.41
C GLN A 353 16.59 -3.26 -15.89
N ALA A 354 16.44 -4.33 -16.68
CA ALA A 354 16.93 -5.66 -16.32
C ALA A 354 18.46 -5.71 -16.19
N LEU A 355 19.19 -5.11 -17.13
CA LEU A 355 20.65 -4.99 -17.07
C LEU A 355 21.13 -4.15 -15.89
N MET A 356 20.41 -3.06 -15.59
CA MET A 356 20.67 -2.25 -14.39
C MET A 356 20.50 -3.07 -13.12
N GLN A 357 19.39 -3.83 -13.00
CA GLN A 357 19.13 -4.70 -11.85
C GLN A 357 20.20 -5.79 -11.71
N ALA A 358 20.65 -6.39 -12.82
CA ALA A 358 21.75 -7.37 -12.81
C ALA A 358 23.09 -6.75 -12.38
N THR A 359 23.34 -5.50 -12.78
CA THR A 359 24.55 -4.76 -12.39
C THR A 359 24.51 -4.28 -10.93
N ARG A 360 23.30 -4.02 -10.40
CA ARG A 360 23.05 -3.51 -9.04
C ARG A 360 21.87 -4.25 -8.38
N PRO A 361 22.06 -5.51 -7.97
CA PRO A 361 20.96 -6.35 -7.46
C PRO A 361 20.38 -5.85 -6.13
N LYS A 362 21.15 -5.07 -5.37
CA LYS A 362 20.77 -4.51 -4.07
C LYS A 362 20.86 -2.99 -4.17
N GLY A 363 19.73 -2.32 -4.39
CA GLY A 363 19.66 -0.85 -4.33
C GLY A 363 18.97 -0.15 -5.50
N LEU A 364 18.36 -0.88 -6.42
CA LEU A 364 17.48 -0.31 -7.44
C LEU A 364 16.03 -0.79 -7.22
N LEU A 365 15.07 0.06 -7.56
CA LEU A 365 13.64 -0.28 -7.68
C LEU A 365 13.18 -0.02 -9.12
N PRO A 366 13.38 -0.96 -10.06
CA PRO A 366 13.05 -0.74 -11.46
C PRO A 366 11.54 -0.67 -11.67
N PRO A 367 10.98 0.44 -12.21
CA PRO A 367 9.55 0.64 -12.33
C PRO A 367 8.82 -0.44 -13.12
N LEU A 368 9.41 -0.95 -14.21
CA LEU A 368 8.78 -2.00 -15.02
C LEU A 368 8.72 -3.33 -14.28
N GLN A 369 9.83 -3.74 -13.66
CA GLN A 369 9.88 -4.99 -12.91
C GLN A 369 8.96 -4.98 -11.70
N LEU A 370 8.89 -3.84 -10.99
CA LEU A 370 7.94 -3.64 -9.89
C LEU A 370 6.50 -3.68 -10.40
N GLY A 371 6.21 -2.93 -11.46
CA GLY A 371 4.88 -2.85 -12.05
C GLY A 371 4.36 -4.19 -12.55
N ILE A 372 5.20 -5.01 -13.18
CA ILE A 372 4.84 -6.38 -13.60
C ILE A 372 4.54 -7.23 -12.37
N GLY A 373 5.38 -7.19 -11.34
CA GLY A 373 5.17 -7.95 -10.10
C GLY A 373 3.84 -7.61 -9.43
N ILE A 374 3.53 -6.32 -9.30
CA ILE A 374 2.27 -5.84 -8.72
C ILE A 374 1.07 -6.29 -9.56
N GLN A 375 1.12 -6.07 -10.88
CA GLN A 375 -0.01 -6.37 -11.77
C GLN A 375 -0.31 -7.87 -11.84
N MET A 376 0.72 -8.70 -11.94
CA MET A 376 0.56 -10.16 -11.93
C MET A 376 0.03 -10.65 -10.57
N HIS A 377 0.47 -10.06 -9.46
CA HIS A 377 -0.06 -10.42 -8.14
C HIS A 377 -1.50 -9.92 -7.95
N HIS A 378 -1.86 -8.77 -8.53
CA HIS A 378 -3.23 -8.28 -8.56
C HIS A 378 -4.17 -9.21 -9.32
N HIS A 379 -3.77 -9.66 -10.52
CA HIS A 379 -4.62 -10.50 -11.37
C HIS A 379 -4.66 -11.97 -11.01
N PHE A 380 -3.59 -12.52 -10.42
CA PHE A 380 -3.48 -13.97 -10.17
C PHE A 380 -3.28 -14.34 -8.71
N ALA A 381 -2.88 -13.39 -7.85
CA ALA A 381 -2.54 -13.64 -6.44
C ALA A 381 -1.59 -14.85 -6.23
N SER A 382 -0.74 -15.11 -7.22
CA SER A 382 0.09 -16.32 -7.27
C SER A 382 1.53 -15.98 -6.90
N LYS A 383 1.95 -16.39 -5.70
CA LYS A 383 3.35 -16.34 -5.28
C LYS A 383 4.26 -17.09 -6.27
N PHE A 384 3.83 -18.26 -6.73
CA PHE A 384 4.58 -19.08 -7.69
C PHE A 384 4.82 -18.33 -9.01
N LEU A 385 3.83 -17.63 -9.54
CA LEU A 385 3.97 -16.84 -10.76
C LEU A 385 4.99 -15.72 -10.57
N ILE A 386 4.91 -14.98 -9.47
CA ILE A 386 5.86 -13.89 -9.17
C ILE A 386 7.27 -14.43 -8.97
N GLU A 387 7.43 -15.53 -8.23
CA GLU A 387 8.75 -16.14 -8.03
C GLU A 387 9.34 -16.70 -9.33
N THR A 388 8.50 -17.26 -10.22
CA THR A 388 8.94 -17.74 -11.53
C THR A 388 9.43 -16.57 -12.40
N LEU A 389 8.63 -15.51 -12.53
CA LEU A 389 9.01 -14.32 -13.30
C LEU A 389 10.24 -13.61 -12.71
N ASN A 390 10.36 -13.57 -11.38
CA ASN A 390 11.53 -13.03 -10.71
C ASN A 390 12.78 -13.86 -10.98
N SER A 391 12.68 -15.20 -10.96
CA SER A 391 13.79 -16.11 -11.26
C SER A 391 14.32 -15.94 -12.69
N LEU A 392 13.44 -15.55 -13.61
CA LEU A 392 13.75 -15.25 -15.01
C LEU A 392 14.19 -13.79 -15.24
N GLY A 393 14.20 -12.94 -14.19
CA GLY A 393 14.62 -11.54 -14.26
C GLY A 393 13.57 -10.56 -14.80
N PHE A 394 12.31 -10.96 -14.91
CA PHE A 394 11.24 -10.12 -15.50
C PHE A 394 10.48 -9.25 -14.49
N CYS A 395 10.48 -9.59 -13.19
CA CYS A 395 9.81 -8.80 -12.17
C CYS A 395 10.55 -8.76 -10.83
N CYS A 396 10.09 -7.89 -9.91
CA CYS A 396 10.58 -7.85 -8.55
C CYS A 396 10.18 -9.10 -7.74
N SER A 397 10.76 -9.28 -6.56
CA SER A 397 10.50 -10.45 -5.73
C SER A 397 9.13 -10.37 -5.06
N TYR A 398 8.53 -11.53 -4.75
CA TYR A 398 7.24 -11.59 -4.06
C TYR A 398 7.21 -10.81 -2.73
N PRO A 399 8.23 -10.87 -1.85
CA PRO A 399 8.27 -10.04 -0.64
C PRO A 399 8.23 -8.54 -0.91
N GLU A 400 8.82 -8.08 -2.02
CA GLU A 400 8.79 -6.67 -2.41
C GLU A 400 7.38 -6.25 -2.85
N VAL A 401 6.68 -7.11 -3.61
CA VAL A 401 5.26 -6.89 -3.96
C VAL A 401 4.40 -6.80 -2.70
N GLN A 402 4.57 -7.72 -1.74
CA GLN A 402 3.83 -7.67 -0.47
C GLN A 402 4.14 -6.39 0.34
N MET A 403 5.40 -5.95 0.34
CA MET A 403 5.80 -4.71 1.00
C MET A 403 5.18 -3.49 0.32
N TYR A 404 5.11 -3.47 -1.01
CA TYR A 404 4.42 -2.43 -1.77
C TYR A 404 2.93 -2.37 -1.41
N GLU A 405 2.21 -3.50 -1.46
CA GLU A 405 0.77 -3.54 -1.18
C GLU A 405 0.44 -3.04 0.23
N ARG A 406 1.21 -3.49 1.24
CA ARG A 406 1.04 -3.01 2.61
C ARG A 406 1.35 -1.53 2.76
N SER A 407 2.42 -1.06 2.11
CA SER A 407 2.80 0.35 2.11
C SER A 407 1.72 1.21 1.43
N ALA A 408 1.15 0.73 0.33
CA ALA A 408 0.07 1.38 -0.40
C ALA A 408 -1.21 1.47 0.43
N ALA A 409 -1.58 0.39 1.13
CA ALA A 409 -2.73 0.39 2.05
C ALA A 409 -2.60 1.47 3.15
N VAL A 410 -1.40 1.63 3.73
CA VAL A 410 -1.12 2.71 4.71
C VAL A 410 -1.08 4.08 4.07
N ALA A 411 -0.53 4.20 2.86
CA ALA A 411 -0.45 5.45 2.15
C ALA A 411 -1.83 6.00 1.77
N GLN A 412 -2.78 5.12 1.44
CA GLN A 412 -4.14 5.48 1.07
C GLN A 412 -4.89 6.11 2.27
N LYS A 413 -4.80 5.50 3.46
CA LYS A 413 -5.67 5.76 4.64
C LYS A 413 -7.17 5.63 4.30
N LEU A 414 -8.04 5.72 5.31
CA LEU A 414 -9.50 5.93 5.11
C LEU A 414 -9.83 7.39 4.78
N GLU A 415 -8.87 8.14 4.24
CA GLU A 415 -9.04 9.56 3.96
C GLU A 415 -9.17 9.80 2.45
N VAL A 416 -10.20 10.53 2.04
CA VAL A 416 -10.39 11.03 0.69
C VAL A 416 -9.54 12.29 0.51
N ARG A 417 -8.24 12.08 0.26
CA ARG A 417 -7.29 13.17 0.03
C ARG A 417 -7.67 13.97 -1.22
N GLY A 418 -7.66 15.29 -1.11
CA GLY A 418 -8.06 16.18 -2.21
C GLY A 418 -9.54 16.52 -2.23
N PHE A 419 -10.33 16.01 -1.26
CA PHE A 419 -11.73 16.40 -1.12
C PHE A 419 -11.87 17.90 -0.80
N THR A 420 -12.77 18.57 -1.51
CA THR A 420 -13.09 20.00 -1.33
C THR A 420 -14.61 20.20 -1.35
N SER A 421 -15.08 21.41 -1.04
CA SER A 421 -16.52 21.74 -1.05
C SER A 421 -17.21 21.60 -2.42
N GLY A 422 -16.45 21.51 -3.51
CA GLY A 422 -16.97 21.25 -4.86
C GLY A 422 -17.27 19.78 -5.15
N HIS A 423 -16.96 18.87 -4.22
CA HIS A 423 -17.14 17.44 -4.42
C HIS A 423 -18.42 16.93 -3.75
N PHE A 424 -19.05 15.98 -4.41
CA PHE A 424 -20.16 15.18 -3.92
C PHE A 424 -19.69 13.79 -3.52
N MET A 425 -20.24 13.24 -2.44
CA MET A 425 -19.85 11.94 -1.91
C MET A 425 -21.09 11.12 -1.58
N GLN A 426 -21.11 9.86 -2.04
CA GLN A 426 -22.13 8.88 -1.68
C GLN A 426 -21.51 7.51 -1.40
N TYR A 427 -22.26 6.65 -0.73
CA TYR A 427 -21.83 5.34 -0.27
C TYR A 427 -22.76 4.25 -0.78
N VAL A 428 -22.19 3.06 -0.93
CA VAL A 428 -22.89 1.85 -1.31
C VAL A 428 -22.36 0.73 -0.44
N ALA A 429 -23.25 -0.08 0.09
CA ALA A 429 -22.88 -1.27 0.84
C ALA A 429 -23.73 -2.45 0.40
N ASP A 430 -23.10 -3.62 0.27
CA ASP A 430 -23.72 -4.82 -0.27
C ASP A 430 -23.01 -6.09 0.19
N ASN A 431 -23.59 -7.25 -0.12
CA ASN A 431 -23.13 -8.56 0.30
C ASN A 431 -21.80 -8.94 -0.36
N ALA A 432 -20.75 -9.02 0.44
CA ALA A 432 -19.45 -9.54 0.04
C ALA A 432 -19.38 -11.04 0.40
N ASP A 433 -19.99 -11.87 -0.45
CA ASP A 433 -20.04 -13.31 -0.22
C ASP A 433 -18.85 -14.06 -0.86
N HIS A 434 -18.32 -15.02 -0.12
CA HIS A 434 -17.40 -16.03 -0.62
C HIS A 434 -17.79 -17.43 -0.15
N ASN A 435 -18.29 -18.22 -1.11
CA ASN A 435 -18.53 -19.64 -0.91
C ASN A 435 -17.19 -20.40 -0.93
N ILE A 436 -16.68 -20.74 0.26
CA ILE A 436 -15.59 -21.70 0.38
C ILE A 436 -16.16 -23.09 0.04
N ARG A 437 -15.46 -23.85 -0.82
CA ARG A 437 -15.79 -25.26 -1.08
C ARG A 437 -15.42 -26.11 0.14
N THR A 438 -16.23 -26.05 1.19
CA THR A 438 -16.16 -26.97 2.33
C THR A 438 -17.08 -28.16 2.10
N ILE A 439 -16.74 -29.31 2.69
CA ILE A 439 -17.47 -30.58 2.51
C ILE A 439 -18.93 -30.46 2.98
N ASP A 440 -19.18 -29.60 3.97
CA ASP A 440 -20.46 -29.36 4.61
C ASP A 440 -21.11 -28.02 4.21
N GLY A 441 -20.41 -27.18 3.44
CA GLY A 441 -20.86 -25.82 3.12
C GLY A 441 -20.71 -24.81 4.28
N HIS A 442 -20.09 -25.17 5.40
CA HIS A 442 -19.80 -24.24 6.51
C HIS A 442 -18.47 -23.51 6.33
N GLY A 443 -18.32 -22.33 6.94
CA GLY A 443 -17.09 -21.52 6.85
C GLY A 443 -17.02 -20.59 5.63
N THR A 444 -18.15 -20.35 4.95
CA THR A 444 -18.30 -19.28 3.96
C THR A 444 -18.12 -17.92 4.62
N PHE A 445 -17.52 -16.97 3.90
CA PHE A 445 -17.49 -15.58 4.35
C PHE A 445 -18.74 -14.87 3.83
N HIS A 446 -19.50 -14.30 4.75
CA HIS A 446 -20.67 -13.48 4.50
C HIS A 446 -20.42 -12.14 5.19
N GLY A 447 -19.78 -11.21 4.49
CA GLY A 447 -19.43 -9.91 5.05
C GLY A 447 -20.11 -8.74 4.34
N MET A 448 -20.08 -7.57 4.95
CA MET A 448 -20.55 -6.33 4.31
C MET A 448 -19.39 -5.68 3.54
N GLY A 449 -19.52 -5.60 2.22
CA GLY A 449 -18.66 -4.79 1.37
C GLY A 449 -19.15 -3.35 1.33
N ILE A 450 -18.23 -2.38 1.33
CA ILE A 450 -18.58 -0.95 1.33
C ILE A 450 -17.66 -0.21 0.34
N ILE A 451 -18.25 0.65 -0.49
CA ILE A 451 -17.52 1.61 -1.32
C ILE A 451 -18.01 3.03 -1.07
N THR A 452 -17.14 4.01 -1.34
CA THR A 452 -17.52 5.41 -1.48
C THR A 452 -17.21 5.89 -2.89
N CYS A 453 -18.12 6.68 -3.44
CA CYS A 453 -18.03 7.29 -4.77
C CYS A 453 -18.00 8.81 -4.61
N VAL A 454 -17.02 9.46 -5.26
CA VAL A 454 -16.81 10.90 -5.17
C VAL A 454 -16.80 11.52 -6.57
N THR A 455 -17.59 12.56 -6.79
CA THR A 455 -17.75 13.25 -8.08
C THR A 455 -17.58 14.76 -7.90
N PRO A 456 -16.85 15.48 -8.77
CA PRO A 456 -16.01 14.96 -9.86
C PRO A 456 -14.83 14.12 -9.34
N LYS A 457 -14.15 13.44 -10.26
CA LYS A 457 -13.03 12.54 -9.96
C LYS A 457 -11.91 13.28 -9.25
N ILE A 458 -11.40 12.64 -8.21
CA ILE A 458 -10.22 13.04 -7.47
C ILE A 458 -9.02 12.22 -7.94
N ASP A 459 -7.98 12.88 -8.43
CA ASP A 459 -6.72 12.25 -8.80
C ASP A 459 -5.92 11.82 -7.57
N HIS A 460 -5.96 10.52 -7.27
CA HIS A 460 -5.16 9.93 -6.20
C HIS A 460 -3.70 9.72 -6.64
N ALA A 461 -2.91 10.78 -6.77
CA ALA A 461 -1.45 10.65 -6.88
C ALA A 461 -0.83 10.52 -5.47
N SER A 462 -1.02 9.37 -4.83
CA SER A 462 -0.38 9.10 -3.53
C SER A 462 1.02 8.52 -3.75
N VAL A 463 2.04 9.25 -3.30
CA VAL A 463 3.41 8.73 -3.21
C VAL A 463 3.43 7.61 -2.18
N VAL A 464 3.70 6.38 -2.60
CA VAL A 464 3.78 5.23 -1.70
C VAL A 464 5.19 5.18 -1.11
N ARG A 465 5.32 5.54 0.18
CA ARG A 465 6.58 5.41 0.91
C ARG A 465 6.91 3.93 1.12
N ARG A 466 8.16 3.54 0.89
CA ARG A 466 8.64 2.18 1.11
C ARG A 466 8.94 1.95 2.59
N ILE A 467 7.92 1.52 3.34
CA ILE A 467 8.00 1.33 4.79
C ILE A 467 7.69 -0.10 5.19
N LYS A 468 8.22 -0.53 6.34
CA LYS A 468 7.87 -1.83 6.92
C LYS A 468 6.61 -1.67 7.76
N VAL A 469 5.50 -2.14 7.22
CA VAL A 469 4.18 -2.08 7.87
C VAL A 469 3.90 -3.35 8.66
N THR A 470 3.56 -3.18 9.94
CA THR A 470 3.15 -4.28 10.82
C THR A 470 1.65 -4.55 10.72
N THR A 471 1.20 -5.73 11.18
CA THR A 471 -0.22 -6.06 11.22
C THR A 471 -1.01 -5.08 12.10
N LYS A 472 -0.41 -4.62 13.20
CA LYS A 472 -1.02 -3.65 14.11
C LYS A 472 -1.28 -2.30 13.42
N ASP A 473 -0.31 -1.83 12.62
CA ASP A 473 -0.48 -0.58 11.86
C ASP A 473 -1.67 -0.66 10.90
N LEU A 474 -1.94 -1.85 10.34
CA LEU A 474 -3.07 -2.09 9.44
C LEU A 474 -4.41 -2.15 10.20
N THR A 475 -4.46 -2.84 11.34
CA THR A 475 -5.69 -2.95 12.15
C THR A 475 -6.08 -1.59 12.74
N ASP A 476 -5.11 -0.82 13.24
CA ASP A 476 -5.35 0.50 13.85
C ASP A 476 -5.92 1.52 12.83
N MET A 477 -5.66 1.33 11.53
CA MET A 477 -6.14 2.21 10.47
C MET A 477 -7.53 1.87 9.93
N GLY A 478 -7.88 0.59 9.91
CA GLY A 478 -8.92 0.07 9.01
C GLY A 478 -10.06 -0.70 9.68
N GLN A 479 -10.00 -0.99 10.97
CA GLN A 479 -11.04 -1.77 11.62
C GLN A 479 -12.32 -0.95 11.83
N ILE A 480 -13.44 -1.45 11.32
CA ILE A 480 -14.77 -0.91 11.65
C ILE A 480 -15.18 -1.49 12.99
N SER A 481 -15.40 -0.63 13.98
CA SER A 481 -15.93 -1.03 15.28
C SER A 481 -17.33 -1.61 15.14
N VAL A 482 -17.49 -2.89 15.45
CA VAL A 482 -18.80 -3.54 15.54
C VAL A 482 -19.53 -2.98 16.76
N VAL A 483 -20.68 -2.34 16.53
CA VAL A 483 -21.54 -1.82 17.58
C VAL A 483 -22.82 -2.64 17.65
N PRO A 484 -23.07 -3.38 18.74
CA PRO A 484 -24.29 -4.18 18.88
C PRO A 484 -25.56 -3.35 18.70
N TYR A 485 -26.48 -3.84 17.87
CA TYR A 485 -27.81 -3.22 17.76
C TYR A 485 -28.76 -3.80 18.80
N LEU A 486 -29.33 -2.93 19.63
CA LEU A 486 -30.35 -3.31 20.61
C LEU A 486 -31.71 -2.81 20.12
N GLN A 487 -32.52 -3.73 19.62
CA GLN A 487 -33.84 -3.41 19.10
C GLN A 487 -34.73 -2.83 20.19
N ARG A 488 -35.31 -1.66 19.92
CA ARG A 488 -36.33 -1.05 20.78
C ARG A 488 -37.70 -1.47 20.29
N SER A 489 -38.60 -1.82 21.21
CA SER A 489 -39.97 -2.18 20.86
C SER A 489 -40.76 -0.92 20.50
N GLY A 490 -41.27 -0.84 19.26
CA GLY A 490 -42.44 0.01 18.95
C GLY A 490 -42.36 1.02 17.81
N ALA A 491 -41.22 1.30 17.15
CA ALA A 491 -41.17 2.44 16.21
C ALA A 491 -41.79 2.19 14.82
N LEU A 492 -42.07 0.94 14.45
CA LEU A 492 -42.82 0.68 13.20
C LEU A 492 -44.30 1.05 13.30
N LYS A 493 -44.82 1.35 14.50
CA LYS A 493 -46.23 1.73 14.69
C LYS A 493 -46.58 3.05 14.02
N ASP A 494 -45.58 3.92 13.80
CA ASP A 494 -45.78 5.26 13.27
C ASP A 494 -45.52 5.35 11.75
N LEU A 495 -45.07 4.26 11.11
CA LEU A 495 -44.83 4.25 9.67
C LEU A 495 -46.15 4.04 8.92
N VAL A 496 -46.59 5.07 8.19
CA VAL A 496 -47.83 5.06 7.40
C VAL A 496 -47.51 5.20 5.93
N TYR A 497 -48.17 4.40 5.08
CA TYR A 497 -48.12 4.57 3.63
C TYR A 497 -49.05 5.71 3.23
N ALA A 498 -48.46 6.81 2.75
CA ALA A 498 -49.14 7.84 1.99
C ALA A 498 -49.38 7.43 0.52
N ASP A 499 -50.36 8.06 -0.10
CA ASP A 499 -50.64 7.88 -1.53
C ASP A 499 -49.46 8.35 -2.39
N VAL A 500 -49.12 7.52 -3.37
CA VAL A 500 -48.06 7.83 -4.34
C VAL A 500 -48.71 8.45 -5.57
N THR A 501 -48.48 9.75 -5.77
CA THR A 501 -48.87 10.42 -7.02
C THR A 501 -48.06 9.86 -8.19
N ARG A 502 -48.73 9.59 -9.31
CA ARG A 502 -48.13 9.11 -10.55
C ARG A 502 -48.26 10.21 -11.61
N THR A 503 -47.22 10.43 -12.40
CA THR A 503 -47.27 11.31 -13.57
C THR A 503 -47.82 10.57 -14.79
N SER A 504 -48.34 11.30 -15.77
CA SER A 504 -48.95 10.77 -17.00
C SER A 504 -47.93 9.99 -17.86
N ASP A 505 -48.41 8.93 -18.53
CA ASP A 505 -47.60 8.08 -19.40
C ASP A 505 -47.00 8.83 -20.62
N GLU A 506 -47.60 9.96 -21.01
CA GLU A 506 -47.16 10.79 -22.15
C GLU A 506 -45.81 11.48 -21.92
N ASP A 507 -45.41 11.69 -20.66
CA ASP A 507 -44.15 12.38 -20.29
C ASP A 507 -42.92 11.44 -20.24
N ILE A 508 -43.12 10.14 -20.49
CA ILE A 508 -42.12 9.08 -20.25
C ILE A 508 -41.28 8.77 -21.50
N GLN A 509 -41.71 9.11 -22.72
CA GLN A 509 -40.96 8.82 -23.96
C GLN A 509 -40.32 10.07 -24.55
N THR A 510 -39.05 9.98 -24.92
CA THR A 510 -38.39 11.09 -25.64
C THR A 510 -38.64 10.99 -27.15
N ALA A 511 -38.46 12.11 -27.86
CA ALA A 511 -38.38 12.12 -29.32
C ALA A 511 -37.39 11.05 -29.85
N ALA A 512 -36.25 10.92 -29.18
CA ALA A 512 -35.22 9.93 -29.49
C ALA A 512 -35.69 8.47 -29.35
N ASP A 513 -36.45 8.14 -28.30
CA ASP A 513 -37.01 6.78 -28.16
C ASP A 513 -37.96 6.46 -29.32
N ARG A 514 -38.81 7.42 -29.69
CA ARG A 514 -39.78 7.29 -30.77
C ARG A 514 -39.07 7.08 -32.11
N PHE A 515 -38.05 7.88 -32.41
CA PHE A 515 -37.19 7.66 -33.58
C PHE A 515 -36.55 6.28 -33.60
N TRP A 516 -35.93 5.89 -32.49
CA TRP A 516 -35.26 4.61 -32.38
C TRP A 516 -36.21 3.44 -32.65
N LYS A 517 -37.46 3.50 -32.16
CA LYS A 517 -38.49 2.48 -32.42
C LYS A 517 -38.91 2.38 -33.89
N MET A 518 -38.86 3.48 -34.63
CA MET A 518 -39.25 3.53 -36.05
C MET A 518 -38.13 3.07 -36.99
N SER A 519 -36.87 3.23 -36.57
CA SER A 519 -35.69 3.02 -37.44
C SER A 519 -35.62 1.67 -38.16
N LEU A 520 -36.18 0.59 -37.58
CA LEU A 520 -36.21 -0.72 -38.25
C LEU A 520 -37.12 -0.71 -39.49
N LEU A 521 -38.29 -0.07 -39.42
CA LEU A 521 -39.20 0.05 -40.58
C LEU A 521 -38.60 0.97 -41.66
N LEU A 522 -37.81 1.97 -41.24
CA LEU A 522 -37.17 2.95 -42.14
C LEU A 522 -35.95 2.39 -42.87
N GLY A 523 -35.57 1.12 -42.66
CA GLY A 523 -34.48 0.47 -43.39
C GLY A 523 -33.10 1.10 -43.17
N LYS A 524 -32.87 1.75 -42.02
CA LYS A 524 -31.62 2.45 -41.71
C LYS A 524 -30.56 1.46 -41.23
N TYR A 525 -29.59 1.15 -42.09
CA TYR A 525 -28.45 0.26 -41.81
C TYR A 525 -27.11 0.92 -42.17
N PRO A 526 -26.05 0.72 -41.37
CA PRO A 526 -26.00 0.00 -40.09
C PRO A 526 -26.75 0.75 -38.98
N ARG A 527 -27.52 0.01 -38.17
CA ARG A 527 -28.33 0.56 -37.08
C ARG A 527 -27.55 0.46 -35.76
N PRO A 528 -27.23 1.57 -35.06
CA PRO A 528 -26.55 1.54 -33.76
C PRO A 528 -27.36 0.79 -32.69
N GLY A 529 -26.92 0.67 -31.43
CA GLY A 529 -27.83 0.24 -30.36
C GLY A 529 -28.76 1.37 -29.91
N TRP A 530 -29.79 1.07 -29.11
CA TRP A 530 -30.51 2.13 -28.38
C TRP A 530 -29.53 2.95 -27.52
N ALA A 531 -28.65 2.28 -26.76
CA ALA A 531 -27.62 2.92 -25.97
C ALA A 531 -26.64 3.74 -26.82
N GLY A 532 -26.20 3.19 -27.96
CA GLY A 532 -25.32 3.91 -28.90
C GLY A 532 -25.99 5.16 -29.49
N THR A 533 -27.26 5.06 -29.87
CA THR A 533 -28.05 6.19 -30.36
C THR A 533 -28.19 7.28 -29.30
N MET A 534 -28.48 6.90 -28.06
CA MET A 534 -28.57 7.87 -26.95
C MET A 534 -27.22 8.53 -26.66
N LYS A 535 -26.11 7.79 -26.72
CA LYS A 535 -24.77 8.35 -26.57
C LYS A 535 -24.43 9.35 -27.68
N MET A 536 -24.81 9.07 -28.92
CA MET A 536 -24.64 9.99 -30.05
C MET A 536 -25.47 11.26 -29.87
N LEU A 537 -26.73 11.12 -29.47
CA LEU A 537 -27.67 12.23 -29.24
C LEU A 537 -27.26 13.18 -28.12
N HIS A 538 -26.64 12.63 -27.08
CA HIS A 538 -26.22 13.39 -25.90
C HIS A 538 -24.72 13.71 -25.92
N HIS A 539 -24.09 13.68 -27.11
CA HIS A 539 -22.69 13.98 -27.24
C HIS A 539 -22.42 15.46 -26.94
N GLY A 540 -21.62 15.73 -25.89
CA GLY A 540 -21.25 17.08 -25.47
C GLY A 540 -22.22 17.75 -24.50
N ASP A 541 -23.26 17.05 -24.06
CA ASP A 541 -24.14 17.52 -22.99
C ASP A 541 -23.37 17.69 -21.66
N ASP A 542 -23.72 18.72 -20.89
CA ASP A 542 -23.04 19.04 -19.63
C ASP A 542 -23.29 17.98 -18.56
N HIS A 543 -22.24 17.61 -17.82
CA HIS A 543 -22.28 16.57 -16.81
C HIS A 543 -21.26 16.82 -15.68
N PRO A 544 -21.51 16.32 -14.46
CA PRO A 544 -20.63 16.56 -13.31
C PRO A 544 -19.28 15.81 -13.39
N GLY A 545 -19.08 14.99 -14.42
CA GLY A 545 -17.84 14.28 -14.72
C GLY A 545 -17.72 12.89 -14.10
N GLN A 546 -16.60 12.23 -14.40
CA GLN A 546 -16.26 10.89 -13.88
C GLN A 546 -16.21 10.88 -12.34
N SER A 547 -16.51 9.74 -11.72
CA SER A 547 -16.42 9.52 -10.27
C SER A 547 -15.13 8.78 -9.87
N SER A 548 -14.53 9.14 -8.74
CA SER A 548 -13.54 8.32 -8.03
C SER A 548 -14.24 7.28 -7.16
N ILE A 549 -13.81 6.02 -7.26
CA ILE A 549 -14.35 4.92 -6.47
C ILE A 549 -13.26 4.46 -5.49
N MET A 550 -13.60 4.42 -4.21
CA MET A 550 -12.70 3.97 -3.14
C MET A 550 -13.35 2.84 -2.36
N PHE A 551 -12.58 1.76 -2.16
CA PHE A 551 -13.01 0.64 -1.34
C PHE A 551 -12.80 0.99 0.14
N LEU A 552 -13.82 0.74 0.95
CA LEU A 552 -13.78 0.91 2.39
C LEU A 552 -13.62 -0.47 3.05
N PRO A 553 -13.24 -0.54 4.34
CA PRO A 553 -13.09 -1.80 5.04
C PRO A 553 -14.37 -2.62 5.04
N MET A 554 -14.22 -3.93 4.89
CA MET A 554 -15.33 -4.87 4.98
C MET A 554 -15.64 -5.18 6.44
N ILE A 555 -16.91 -5.37 6.77
CA ILE A 555 -17.34 -5.87 8.08
C ILE A 555 -17.47 -7.39 8.00
N ASP A 556 -16.80 -8.11 8.90
CA ASP A 556 -16.87 -9.57 8.99
C ASP A 556 -18.07 -10.02 9.82
N LEU A 557 -19.27 -9.67 9.34
CA LEU A 557 -20.56 -10.06 9.89
C LEU A 557 -21.55 -10.22 8.76
N ASP A 558 -22.48 -11.16 8.93
CA ASP A 558 -23.58 -11.39 8.02
C ASP A 558 -24.29 -10.04 7.70
N PRO A 559 -24.36 -9.62 6.44
CA PRO A 559 -24.99 -8.36 6.06
C PRO A 559 -26.44 -8.23 6.51
N GLY A 560 -27.15 -9.35 6.61
CA GLY A 560 -28.52 -9.42 7.10
C GLY A 560 -28.65 -9.25 8.62
N ASP A 561 -27.57 -9.34 9.40
CA ASP A 561 -27.57 -9.05 10.84
C ASP A 561 -27.81 -7.56 11.08
N LEU A 562 -28.78 -7.22 11.94
CA LEU A 562 -29.08 -5.84 12.30
C LEU A 562 -27.88 -5.12 12.94
N THR A 563 -27.00 -5.85 13.64
CA THR A 563 -25.75 -5.33 14.19
C THR A 563 -24.77 -4.94 13.09
N CYS A 564 -24.68 -5.73 12.01
CA CYS A 564 -23.87 -5.42 10.83
C CYS A 564 -24.35 -4.13 10.15
N ILE A 565 -25.66 -4.05 9.88
CA ILE A 565 -26.28 -2.87 9.26
C ILE A 565 -26.12 -1.64 10.15
N TYR A 566 -26.34 -1.76 11.46
CA TYR A 566 -26.18 -0.65 12.40
C TYR A 566 -24.73 -0.15 12.47
N SER A 567 -23.76 -1.06 12.49
CA SER A 567 -22.33 -0.72 12.47
C SER A 567 -21.95 -0.02 11.16
N THR A 568 -22.52 -0.47 10.03
CA THR A 568 -22.35 0.16 8.71
C THR A 568 -22.89 1.59 8.70
N LEU A 569 -24.11 1.82 9.23
CA LEU A 569 -24.72 3.14 9.33
C LEU A 569 -23.88 4.10 10.17
N LYS A 570 -23.38 3.64 11.33
CA LYS A 570 -22.48 4.44 12.18
C LYS A 570 -21.17 4.78 11.49
N PHE A 571 -20.53 3.79 10.88
CA PHE A 571 -19.29 4.00 10.14
C PHE A 571 -19.45 5.02 9.01
N VAL A 572 -20.50 4.88 8.19
CA VAL A 572 -20.79 5.81 7.09
C VAL A 572 -21.08 7.21 7.61
N HIS A 573 -21.86 7.34 8.68
CA HIS A 573 -22.10 8.63 9.33
C HIS A 573 -20.82 9.30 9.82
N ASP A 574 -19.98 8.57 10.56
CA ASP A 574 -18.72 9.08 11.10
C ASP A 574 -17.75 9.47 9.98
N HIS A 575 -17.69 8.66 8.91
CA HIS A 575 -16.85 8.94 7.75
C HIS A 575 -17.33 10.18 7.00
N ALA A 576 -18.64 10.30 6.71
CA ALA A 576 -19.22 11.47 6.04
C ALA A 576 -19.05 12.76 6.85
N THR A 577 -19.19 12.69 8.17
CA THR A 577 -19.05 13.84 9.07
C THR A 577 -17.65 14.44 9.02
N ARG A 578 -16.60 13.63 8.80
CA ARG A 578 -15.21 14.13 8.62
C ARG A 578 -15.05 15.06 7.42
N TYR A 579 -15.93 14.96 6.42
CA TYR A 579 -15.93 15.81 5.23
C TYR A 579 -17.06 16.85 5.24
N ASN A 580 -17.83 16.92 6.34
CA ASN A 580 -18.98 17.82 6.47
C ASN A 580 -20.02 17.64 5.35
N VAL A 581 -20.27 16.38 4.95
CA VAL A 581 -21.27 16.01 3.94
C VAL A 581 -22.41 15.20 4.56
N THR A 582 -23.59 15.29 3.96
CA THR A 582 -24.73 14.45 4.35
C THR A 582 -24.44 13.00 3.95
N PRO A 583 -24.54 12.04 4.88
CA PRO A 583 -24.35 10.63 4.56
C PRO A 583 -25.50 10.12 3.67
N ILE A 584 -25.16 9.67 2.45
CA ILE A 584 -26.10 9.06 1.50
C ILE A 584 -25.64 7.61 1.28
N LEU A 585 -26.48 6.64 1.62
CA LEU A 585 -26.12 5.22 1.58
C LEU A 585 -27.14 4.43 0.76
N THR A 586 -26.64 3.71 -0.24
CA THR A 586 -27.46 2.83 -1.10
C THR A 586 -27.31 1.38 -0.65
N PHE A 587 -28.45 0.67 -0.58
CA PHE A 587 -28.56 -0.75 -0.25
C PHE A 587 -29.51 -1.46 -1.22
N ASP A 588 -29.36 -2.78 -1.36
CA ASP A 588 -30.40 -3.64 -1.94
C ASP A 588 -31.71 -3.60 -1.12
N GLN A 589 -32.80 -4.17 -1.64
CA GLN A 589 -34.11 -4.04 -0.99
C GLN A 589 -34.17 -4.62 0.44
N PRO A 590 -33.67 -5.84 0.72
CA PRO A 590 -33.69 -6.39 2.06
C PRO A 590 -32.89 -5.58 3.08
N LEU A 591 -31.67 -5.15 2.73
CA LEU A 591 -30.82 -4.35 3.62
C LEU A 591 -31.39 -2.94 3.80
N TRP A 592 -31.90 -2.33 2.73
CA TRP A 592 -32.55 -1.02 2.78
C TRP A 592 -33.76 -1.02 3.73
N TRP A 593 -34.58 -2.06 3.69
CA TRP A 593 -35.74 -2.17 4.58
C TRP A 593 -35.31 -2.26 6.05
N LYS A 594 -34.33 -3.10 6.36
CA LYS A 594 -33.77 -3.24 7.71
C LYS A 594 -33.11 -1.95 8.19
N ALA A 595 -32.31 -1.29 7.34
CA ALA A 595 -31.69 0.00 7.65
C ALA A 595 -32.74 1.08 7.92
N THR A 596 -33.80 1.14 7.13
CA THR A 596 -34.94 2.05 7.35
C THR A 596 -35.59 1.78 8.70
N CYS A 597 -35.88 0.52 9.02
CA CYS A 597 -36.42 0.16 10.34
C CYS A 597 -35.50 0.60 11.49
N ILE A 598 -34.18 0.43 11.34
CA ILE A 598 -33.20 0.86 12.35
C ILE A 598 -33.28 2.37 12.56
N ILE A 599 -33.22 3.18 11.49
CA ILE A 599 -33.26 4.65 11.57
C ILE A 599 -34.59 5.15 12.15
N GLU A 600 -35.71 4.53 11.81
CA GLU A 600 -37.01 4.90 12.40
C GLU A 600 -37.04 4.62 13.92
N ASN A 601 -36.44 3.51 14.37
CA ASN A 601 -36.34 3.15 15.79
C ASN A 601 -35.35 4.00 16.61
N GLU A 602 -34.54 4.85 15.97
CA GLU A 602 -33.59 5.73 16.65
C GLU A 602 -34.29 6.88 17.40
N VAL A 603 -33.67 7.35 18.48
CA VAL A 603 -34.20 8.47 19.27
C VAL A 603 -34.31 9.76 18.45
N PRO A 604 -35.27 10.66 18.77
CA PRO A 604 -35.25 12.01 18.25
C PRO A 604 -33.89 12.68 18.52
N GLY A 605 -33.29 13.27 17.48
CA GLY A 605 -31.95 13.87 17.55
C GLY A 605 -30.78 12.89 17.36
N SER A 606 -31.04 11.60 17.12
CA SER A 606 -29.97 10.66 16.76
C SER A 606 -29.27 11.09 15.46
N PRO A 607 -27.93 11.05 15.41
CA PRO A 607 -27.18 11.40 14.20
C PRO A 607 -27.56 10.53 12.99
N LEU A 608 -27.99 9.29 13.22
CA LEU A 608 -28.37 8.37 12.14
C LEU A 608 -29.63 8.81 11.39
N LYS A 609 -30.49 9.65 11.99
CA LYS A 609 -31.66 10.22 11.30
C LYS A 609 -31.29 11.21 10.19
N SER A 610 -30.03 11.65 10.12
CA SER A 610 -29.51 12.49 9.01
C SER A 610 -29.09 11.69 7.77
N ILE A 611 -29.10 10.36 7.84
CA ILE A 611 -28.71 9.50 6.71
C ILE A 611 -29.85 9.45 5.69
N VAL A 612 -29.51 9.74 4.43
CA VAL A 612 -30.40 9.52 3.28
C VAL A 612 -30.19 8.11 2.77
N LEU A 613 -31.14 7.21 3.02
CA LEU A 613 -31.11 5.84 2.52
C LEU A 613 -31.70 5.75 1.12
N ARG A 614 -30.94 5.15 0.19
CA ARG A 614 -31.38 4.91 -1.19
C ARG A 614 -31.58 3.43 -1.49
N LEU A 615 -32.66 3.13 -2.20
CA LEU A 615 -32.94 1.80 -2.71
C LEU A 615 -32.08 1.56 -3.97
N GLY A 616 -31.45 0.39 -4.05
CA GLY A 616 -30.59 0.00 -5.17
C GLY A 616 -31.34 -0.06 -6.50
N GLY A 617 -30.99 0.83 -7.43
CA GLY A 617 -31.67 0.97 -8.71
C GLY A 617 -31.47 -0.24 -9.63
N PHE A 618 -30.29 -0.86 -9.59
CA PHE A 618 -30.00 -2.06 -10.37
C PHE A 618 -30.87 -3.24 -9.93
N HIS A 619 -30.97 -3.47 -8.62
CA HIS A 619 -31.83 -4.52 -8.07
C HIS A 619 -33.32 -4.24 -8.28
N VAL A 620 -33.74 -2.97 -8.32
CA VAL A 620 -35.12 -2.61 -8.70
C VAL A 620 -35.39 -2.97 -10.17
N LEU A 621 -34.47 -2.66 -11.07
CA LEU A 621 -34.60 -3.03 -12.50
C LEU A 621 -34.63 -4.55 -12.69
N MET A 622 -33.77 -5.30 -12.00
CA MET A 622 -33.81 -6.77 -11.98
C MET A 622 -35.19 -7.30 -11.60
N SER A 623 -35.72 -6.79 -10.49
CA SER A 623 -37.04 -7.16 -9.97
C SER A 623 -38.16 -6.81 -10.95
N PHE A 624 -38.05 -5.66 -11.63
CA PHE A 624 -39.04 -5.26 -12.64
C PHE A 624 -39.00 -6.13 -13.89
N LEU A 625 -37.82 -6.53 -14.37
CA LEU A 625 -37.69 -7.49 -15.46
C LEU A 625 -38.27 -8.85 -15.08
N GLY A 626 -38.05 -9.29 -13.84
CA GLY A 626 -38.70 -10.48 -13.26
C GLY A 626 -40.22 -10.37 -13.21
N ALA A 627 -40.75 -9.19 -12.87
CA ALA A 627 -42.18 -8.90 -12.90
C ALA A 627 -42.77 -9.00 -14.31
N ILE A 628 -42.06 -8.47 -15.31
CA ILE A 628 -42.44 -8.60 -16.73
C ILE A 628 -42.49 -10.08 -17.13
N GLY A 629 -41.45 -10.86 -16.83
CA GLY A 629 -41.43 -12.29 -17.15
C GLY A 629 -42.56 -13.07 -16.48
N HIS A 630 -42.88 -12.75 -15.22
CA HIS A 630 -44.01 -13.37 -14.52
C HIS A 630 -45.36 -13.01 -15.15
N LEU A 631 -45.61 -11.73 -15.44
CA LEU A 631 -46.86 -11.27 -16.05
C LEU A 631 -47.06 -11.81 -17.47
N MET A 632 -45.96 -11.98 -18.21
CA MET A 632 -45.96 -12.50 -19.58
C MET A 632 -45.82 -14.02 -19.66
N SER A 633 -45.87 -14.74 -18.54
CA SER A 633 -45.77 -16.20 -18.54
C SER A 633 -46.89 -16.83 -19.37
N GLY A 634 -46.54 -17.73 -20.29
CA GLY A 634 -47.50 -18.39 -21.20
C GLY A 634 -48.03 -17.52 -22.34
N SER A 635 -47.45 -16.34 -22.58
CA SER A 635 -47.88 -15.42 -23.66
C SER A 635 -47.23 -15.68 -25.03
N GLY A 636 -46.21 -16.54 -25.10
CA GLY A 636 -45.36 -16.71 -26.29
C GLY A 636 -44.03 -15.93 -26.22
N VAL A 637 -43.82 -15.08 -25.21
CA VAL A 637 -42.57 -14.28 -25.09
C VAL A 637 -41.33 -15.16 -24.91
N GLU A 638 -41.44 -16.27 -24.19
CA GLU A 638 -40.33 -17.21 -23.98
C GLU A 638 -39.90 -17.82 -25.33
N GLU A 639 -40.86 -18.37 -26.07
CA GLU A 639 -40.67 -18.98 -27.37
C GLU A 639 -40.10 -17.99 -28.40
N LEU A 640 -40.55 -16.73 -28.38
CA LEU A 640 -39.99 -15.69 -29.25
C LEU A 640 -38.54 -15.34 -28.90
N LEU A 641 -38.18 -15.32 -27.62
CA LEU A 641 -36.80 -15.08 -27.19
C LEU A 641 -35.89 -16.27 -27.54
N GLU A 642 -36.41 -17.49 -27.52
CA GLU A 642 -35.69 -18.71 -27.91
C GLU A 642 -35.32 -18.76 -29.40
N LEU A 643 -35.93 -17.93 -30.24
CA LEU A 643 -35.50 -17.76 -31.64
C LEU A 643 -34.11 -17.11 -31.76
N VAL A 644 -33.68 -16.37 -30.73
CA VAL A 644 -32.43 -15.57 -30.74
C VAL A 644 -31.46 -16.03 -29.66
N TYR A 645 -31.96 -16.55 -28.54
CA TYR A 645 -31.16 -16.97 -27.40
C TYR A 645 -31.32 -18.46 -27.12
N ALA A 646 -30.26 -19.09 -26.61
CA ALA A 646 -30.32 -20.50 -26.22
C ALA A 646 -31.42 -20.74 -25.16
N PRO A 647 -32.19 -21.85 -25.25
CA PRO A 647 -33.31 -22.15 -24.34
C PRO A 647 -32.95 -22.05 -22.84
N ASN A 648 -31.77 -22.54 -22.45
CA ASN A 648 -31.32 -22.48 -21.04
C ASN A 648 -31.01 -21.06 -20.52
N THR A 649 -30.99 -20.06 -21.40
CA THR A 649 -30.72 -18.65 -21.07
C THR A 649 -32.00 -17.85 -20.87
N VAL A 650 -33.05 -18.15 -21.64
CA VAL A 650 -34.31 -17.37 -21.65
C VAL A 650 -35.01 -17.35 -20.28
N PRO A 651 -35.14 -18.47 -19.53
CA PRO A 651 -35.70 -18.44 -18.18
C PRO A 651 -34.94 -17.49 -17.25
N LYS A 652 -33.61 -17.44 -17.33
CA LYS A 652 -32.79 -16.51 -16.53
C LYS A 652 -32.99 -15.06 -16.94
N MET A 653 -33.33 -14.80 -18.20
CA MET A 653 -33.68 -13.45 -18.68
C MET A 653 -35.04 -13.03 -18.12
N LEU A 654 -36.05 -13.90 -18.21
CA LEU A 654 -37.41 -13.67 -17.72
C LEU A 654 -37.50 -13.61 -16.19
N GLU A 655 -36.59 -14.25 -15.47
CA GLU A 655 -36.40 -14.10 -14.03
C GLU A 655 -35.66 -12.80 -13.64
N GLY A 656 -35.22 -11.99 -14.61
CA GLY A 656 -34.46 -10.75 -14.36
C GLY A 656 -33.02 -10.97 -13.87
N LYS A 657 -32.50 -12.21 -13.93
CA LYS A 657 -31.14 -12.56 -13.47
C LYS A 657 -30.06 -12.32 -14.54
N ALA A 658 -30.40 -12.44 -15.81
CA ALA A 658 -29.51 -12.20 -16.95
C ALA A 658 -29.79 -10.83 -17.60
N ILE A 659 -29.65 -9.75 -16.82
CA ILE A 659 -30.16 -8.40 -17.14
C ILE A 659 -29.73 -7.88 -18.51
N ALA A 660 -28.44 -7.93 -18.85
CA ALA A 660 -27.95 -7.41 -20.13
C ALA A 660 -28.61 -8.12 -21.32
N ARG A 661 -28.75 -9.46 -21.22
CA ARG A 661 -29.45 -10.27 -22.23
C ARG A 661 -30.95 -9.98 -22.21
N ALA A 662 -31.56 -9.86 -21.03
CA ALA A 662 -32.98 -9.56 -20.86
C ALA A 662 -33.36 -8.22 -21.50
N ILE A 663 -32.63 -7.13 -21.19
CA ILE A 663 -32.85 -5.81 -21.80
C ILE A 663 -32.73 -5.91 -23.32
N ARG A 664 -31.66 -6.53 -23.83
CA ARG A 664 -31.47 -6.70 -25.28
C ARG A 664 -32.61 -7.48 -25.91
N GLY A 665 -33.01 -8.61 -25.34
CA GLY A 665 -34.12 -9.43 -25.83
C GLY A 665 -35.45 -8.68 -25.84
N HIS A 666 -35.79 -8.01 -24.73
CA HIS A 666 -37.01 -7.23 -24.65
C HIS A 666 -37.04 -6.05 -25.63
N TYR A 667 -35.89 -5.39 -25.88
CA TYR A 667 -35.81 -4.33 -26.88
C TYR A 667 -35.93 -4.84 -28.32
N LEU A 668 -35.45 -6.04 -28.62
CA LEU A 668 -35.65 -6.68 -29.93
C LEU A 668 -37.15 -6.95 -30.15
N LEU A 669 -37.81 -7.58 -29.17
CA LEU A 669 -39.25 -7.83 -29.24
C LEU A 669 -40.05 -6.54 -29.36
N ASP A 670 -39.76 -5.53 -28.54
CA ASP A 670 -40.46 -4.25 -28.61
C ASP A 670 -40.21 -3.52 -29.95
N THR A 671 -39.00 -3.61 -30.52
CA THR A 671 -38.75 -3.07 -31.87
C THR A 671 -39.59 -3.79 -32.92
N ALA A 672 -39.68 -5.12 -32.86
CA ALA A 672 -40.50 -5.90 -33.78
C ALA A 672 -41.99 -5.53 -33.66
N LEU A 673 -42.51 -5.39 -32.44
CA LEU A 673 -43.88 -4.97 -32.18
C LEU A 673 -44.18 -3.56 -32.70
N ASN A 674 -43.27 -2.59 -32.46
CA ASN A 674 -43.41 -1.24 -33.01
C ASN A 674 -43.37 -1.25 -34.55
N THR A 675 -42.55 -2.09 -35.15
CA THR A 675 -42.47 -2.23 -36.63
C THR A 675 -43.77 -2.78 -37.20
N LEU A 676 -44.36 -3.81 -36.57
CA LEU A 676 -45.67 -4.33 -36.94
C LEU A 676 -46.78 -3.28 -36.81
N LEU A 677 -46.75 -2.51 -35.72
CA LEU A 677 -47.73 -1.46 -35.44
C LEU A 677 -47.64 -0.31 -36.45
N LEU A 678 -46.43 0.14 -36.78
CA LEU A 678 -46.19 1.19 -37.77
C LEU A 678 -46.58 0.71 -39.18
N SER A 679 -46.20 -0.51 -39.56
CA SER A 679 -46.61 -1.13 -40.83
C SER A 679 -48.13 -1.17 -40.97
N LYS A 680 -48.85 -1.55 -39.91
CA LYS A 680 -50.32 -1.54 -39.89
C LYS A 680 -50.90 -0.12 -39.97
N THR A 681 -50.35 0.83 -39.21
CA THR A 681 -50.84 2.21 -39.12
C THR A 681 -50.68 2.96 -40.44
N PHE A 682 -49.57 2.74 -41.14
CA PHE A 682 -49.20 3.48 -42.34
C PHE A 682 -49.31 2.66 -43.64
N HIS A 683 -49.77 1.41 -43.54
CA HIS A 683 -49.90 0.47 -44.66
C HIS A 683 -48.59 0.24 -45.45
N VAL A 684 -47.46 0.26 -44.75
CA VAL A 684 -46.11 0.03 -45.31
C VAL A 684 -45.76 -1.45 -45.18
N LYS A 685 -45.06 -2.01 -46.18
CA LYS A 685 -44.59 -3.41 -46.13
C LYS A 685 -43.52 -3.58 -45.06
N LEU A 686 -43.52 -4.74 -44.40
CA LEU A 686 -42.46 -5.10 -43.46
C LEU A 686 -41.14 -5.32 -44.22
N PRO A 687 -39.98 -4.96 -43.63
CA PRO A 687 -38.68 -5.34 -44.15
C PRO A 687 -38.54 -6.86 -44.07
N VAL A 688 -38.36 -7.53 -45.22
CA VAL A 688 -38.12 -8.98 -45.29
C VAL A 688 -36.65 -9.20 -45.60
N SER A 689 -35.96 -10.07 -44.85
CA SER A 689 -34.62 -10.49 -45.21
C SER A 689 -34.69 -11.27 -46.52
N GLY A 690 -34.07 -10.74 -47.58
CA GLY A 690 -33.82 -11.53 -48.78
C GLY A 690 -32.79 -12.60 -48.46
N LYS A 691 -33.24 -13.82 -48.14
CA LYS A 691 -32.59 -15.12 -48.39
C LYS A 691 -33.36 -16.22 -47.67
N ASP A 692 -34.01 -17.06 -48.46
CA ASP A 692 -34.06 -18.49 -48.18
C ASP A 692 -32.60 -18.96 -48.18
N ASP A 693 -32.04 -19.34 -47.03
CA ASP A 693 -30.81 -20.14 -46.99
C ASP A 693 -30.91 -21.06 -45.77
N GLU A 694 -31.12 -22.34 -46.07
CA GLU A 694 -30.69 -23.46 -45.24
C GLU A 694 -29.19 -23.26 -44.93
N ASP A 695 -28.76 -23.65 -43.72
CA ASP A 695 -27.40 -23.58 -43.18
C ASP A 695 -27.03 -22.31 -42.38
N THR A 696 -27.29 -22.36 -41.07
CA THR A 696 -26.55 -21.55 -40.09
C THR A 696 -26.17 -22.41 -38.87
N GLU A 697 -25.41 -23.48 -39.10
CA GLU A 697 -24.51 -24.00 -38.07
C GLU A 697 -23.19 -23.21 -38.14
N ALA A 698 -23.15 -22.06 -37.48
CA ALA A 698 -21.91 -21.32 -37.24
C ALA A 698 -21.70 -21.15 -35.73
N VAL A 699 -21.04 -22.16 -35.16
CA VAL A 699 -20.18 -22.18 -33.97
C VAL A 699 -20.26 -20.92 -33.07
N LEU A 700 -21.16 -20.97 -32.09
CA LEU A 700 -21.02 -20.22 -30.83
C LEU A 700 -20.15 -21.05 -29.88
N GLU A 701 -18.83 -20.84 -29.90
CA GLU A 701 -17.97 -21.23 -28.78
C GLU A 701 -18.33 -20.37 -27.57
N VAL A 702 -19.33 -20.83 -26.80
CA VAL A 702 -19.56 -20.38 -25.45
C VAL A 702 -18.46 -20.98 -24.60
N THR A 703 -17.46 -20.17 -24.23
CA THR A 703 -16.57 -20.54 -23.13
C THR A 703 -17.40 -20.58 -21.84
N GLU A 704 -17.81 -21.78 -21.46
CA GLU A 704 -18.34 -22.11 -20.13
C GLU A 704 -17.22 -21.96 -19.09
N ASP A 705 -16.91 -20.75 -18.63
CA ASP A 705 -16.39 -20.57 -17.26
C ASP A 705 -16.46 -19.12 -16.75
N SER A 706 -17.67 -18.62 -16.44
CA SER A 706 -17.91 -17.81 -15.23
C SER A 706 -19.38 -17.41 -15.10
N THR A 707 -20.00 -17.73 -13.97
CA THR A 707 -21.29 -17.18 -13.53
C THR A 707 -21.17 -15.73 -13.04
N SER A 708 -20.35 -14.89 -13.68
CA SER A 708 -20.25 -13.46 -13.35
C SER A 708 -21.11 -12.63 -14.30
N VAL A 709 -22.32 -12.33 -13.83
CA VAL A 709 -23.14 -11.19 -14.27
C VAL A 709 -22.27 -9.92 -14.16
N THR A 710 -22.43 -8.95 -15.07
CA THR A 710 -22.04 -7.52 -14.98
C THR A 710 -21.09 -6.88 -16.01
N ASP A 711 -20.85 -7.48 -17.19
CA ASP A 711 -20.37 -6.70 -18.34
C ASP A 711 -21.53 -5.83 -18.90
N VAL A 712 -21.81 -4.74 -18.17
CA VAL A 712 -22.77 -3.66 -18.51
C VAL A 712 -22.04 -2.44 -19.07
N ASP A 713 -20.70 -2.48 -19.08
CA ASP A 713 -19.84 -1.45 -19.68
C ASP A 713 -19.61 -1.68 -21.18
N ASP A 714 -19.78 -2.91 -21.68
CA ASP A 714 -19.71 -3.26 -23.10
C ASP A 714 -21.12 -3.36 -23.72
N PHE A 715 -21.90 -2.29 -23.64
CA PHE A 715 -23.07 -2.11 -24.51
C PHE A 715 -22.67 -1.71 -25.95
N ASP A 716 -21.38 -1.55 -26.23
CA ASP A 716 -20.85 -0.85 -27.39
C ASP A 716 -20.40 -1.75 -28.57
N ALA A 717 -20.63 -3.07 -28.52
CA ALA A 717 -20.24 -3.96 -29.63
C ALA A 717 -21.46 -4.59 -30.32
N PHE A 718 -21.93 -3.94 -31.40
CA PHE A 718 -22.55 -4.66 -32.51
C PHE A 718 -21.41 -5.27 -33.34
N PRO A 719 -21.40 -6.59 -33.60
CA PRO A 719 -20.82 -7.07 -34.84
C PRO A 719 -21.65 -6.45 -35.96
N SER A 720 -21.04 -5.54 -36.72
CA SER A 720 -21.55 -5.15 -38.03
C SER A 720 -21.35 -6.36 -38.95
N ASP A 721 -22.37 -7.21 -39.07
CA ASP A 721 -22.43 -8.14 -40.19
C ASP A 721 -22.74 -7.30 -41.44
N PRO A 722 -21.86 -7.29 -42.46
CA PRO A 722 -21.99 -6.42 -43.63
C PRO A 722 -22.88 -7.08 -44.70
N ASP A 723 -24.02 -7.64 -44.30
CA ASP A 723 -25.01 -8.08 -45.29
C ASP A 723 -25.91 -6.90 -45.66
N GLU A 724 -25.60 -6.32 -46.82
CA GLU A 724 -26.42 -5.31 -47.51
C GLU A 724 -27.86 -5.82 -47.64
N GLN A 725 -28.75 -5.37 -46.74
CA GLN A 725 -30.18 -5.45 -46.98
C GLN A 725 -30.60 -4.30 -47.90
N PRO A 726 -31.43 -4.55 -48.93
CA PRO A 726 -31.88 -3.48 -49.80
C PRO A 726 -32.75 -2.52 -48.97
N ALA A 727 -32.29 -1.27 -48.83
CA ALA A 727 -33.09 -0.18 -48.29
C ALA A 727 -34.43 -0.14 -49.03
N ALA A 728 -35.54 0.01 -48.30
CA ALA A 728 -36.78 0.39 -48.94
C ALA A 728 -36.50 1.67 -49.74
N ASN A 729 -36.82 1.70 -51.03
CA ASN A 729 -36.71 2.94 -51.79
C ASN A 729 -37.53 4.02 -51.07
N ASP A 730 -36.91 5.12 -50.64
CA ASP A 730 -37.58 6.24 -49.94
C ASP A 730 -38.81 6.77 -50.71
N SER A 731 -38.91 6.49 -52.01
CA SER A 731 -40.05 6.85 -52.88
C SER A 731 -41.38 6.16 -52.55
N ASP A 732 -41.39 5.08 -51.76
CA ASP A 732 -42.60 4.31 -51.40
C ASP A 732 -43.08 4.56 -49.96
N LEU A 733 -42.39 5.39 -49.17
CA LEU A 733 -42.79 5.74 -47.82
C LEU A 733 -43.87 6.85 -47.82
N PRO A 734 -44.90 6.77 -46.95
CA PRO A 734 -45.79 7.89 -46.67
C PRO A 734 -45.01 9.14 -46.25
N VAL A 735 -45.53 10.32 -46.60
CA VAL A 735 -44.87 11.63 -46.40
C VAL A 735 -44.38 11.80 -44.96
N GLU A 736 -45.16 11.35 -43.97
CA GLU A 736 -44.79 11.46 -42.56
C GLU A 736 -43.59 10.57 -42.21
N LEU A 737 -43.52 9.34 -42.76
CA LEU A 737 -42.43 8.41 -42.52
C LEU A 737 -41.16 8.78 -43.29
N ALA A 738 -41.30 9.35 -44.50
CA ALA A 738 -40.17 9.90 -45.24
C ALA A 738 -39.52 11.08 -44.48
N ALA A 739 -40.35 12.01 -43.96
CA ALA A 739 -39.85 13.10 -43.13
C ALA A 739 -39.16 12.61 -41.84
N ALA A 740 -39.67 11.54 -41.22
CA ALA A 740 -39.00 10.92 -40.08
C ALA A 740 -37.70 10.19 -40.45
N SER A 741 -37.59 9.68 -41.69
CA SER A 741 -36.40 9.04 -42.26
C SER A 741 -35.26 10.04 -42.43
N ASP A 742 -35.54 11.19 -43.06
CA ASP A 742 -34.56 12.27 -43.27
C ASP A 742 -34.04 12.81 -41.94
N LEU A 743 -34.97 13.03 -41.01
CA LEU A 743 -34.68 13.56 -39.68
C LEU A 743 -33.89 12.58 -38.80
N TYR A 744 -34.07 11.27 -39.00
CA TYR A 744 -33.24 10.26 -38.36
C TYR A 744 -31.78 10.37 -38.83
N ASP A 745 -31.55 10.58 -40.13
CA ASP A 745 -30.22 10.76 -40.68
C ASP A 745 -29.58 12.06 -40.17
N ASP A 746 -30.35 13.14 -40.08
CA ASP A 746 -29.86 14.41 -39.53
C ASP A 746 -29.48 14.30 -38.04
N VAL A 747 -30.25 13.55 -37.26
CA VAL A 747 -29.95 13.25 -35.86
C VAL A 747 -28.69 12.40 -35.73
N LEU A 748 -28.53 11.35 -36.55
CA LEU A 748 -27.34 10.50 -36.52
C LEU A 748 -26.07 11.22 -37.00
N ASN A 749 -26.21 12.20 -37.90
CA ASN A 749 -25.10 13.02 -38.38
C ASN A 749 -24.81 14.23 -37.50
N ALA A 750 -25.51 14.37 -36.36
CA ALA A 750 -25.41 15.51 -35.44
C ALA A 750 -25.67 16.88 -36.11
N THR A 751 -26.49 16.90 -37.17
CA THR A 751 -26.87 18.11 -37.93
C THR A 751 -28.22 18.70 -37.48
N ALA A 752 -29.01 17.96 -36.70
CA ALA A 752 -30.25 18.43 -36.08
C ALA A 752 -30.33 18.05 -34.60
N THR A 753 -31.09 18.83 -33.81
CA THR A 753 -31.40 18.48 -32.42
C THR A 753 -32.78 17.84 -32.33
N GLY A 754 -33.03 17.01 -31.32
CA GLY A 754 -34.36 16.40 -31.12
C GLY A 754 -35.52 17.40 -30.94
N ALA A 755 -35.23 18.71 -30.80
CA ALA A 755 -36.21 19.79 -30.74
C ALA A 755 -36.74 20.21 -32.12
N ASP A 756 -35.95 20.04 -33.19
CA ASP A 756 -36.33 20.38 -34.57
C ASP A 756 -37.33 19.36 -35.18
N ALA A 757 -37.63 18.30 -34.41
CA ALA A 757 -38.35 17.10 -34.81
C ALA A 757 -39.80 16.99 -34.30
N GLY A 758 -40.26 17.96 -33.51
CA GLY A 758 -41.48 17.86 -32.71
C GLY A 758 -42.72 17.53 -33.54
N ASP A 759 -42.99 18.32 -34.58
CA ASP A 759 -44.27 18.29 -35.29
C ASP A 759 -44.48 16.98 -36.09
N VAL A 760 -43.43 16.48 -36.76
CA VAL A 760 -43.50 15.22 -37.55
C VAL A 760 -43.66 14.02 -36.64
N LEU A 761 -42.90 13.97 -35.54
CA LEU A 761 -43.00 12.88 -34.57
C LEU A 761 -44.34 12.89 -33.82
N GLU A 762 -44.86 14.07 -33.49
CA GLU A 762 -46.14 14.20 -32.79
C GLU A 762 -47.28 13.67 -33.66
N LEU A 763 -47.30 14.02 -34.95
CA LEU A 763 -48.28 13.49 -35.90
C LEU A 763 -48.22 11.95 -36.02
N ILE A 764 -47.01 11.39 -36.11
CA ILE A 764 -46.82 9.94 -36.19
C ILE A 764 -47.27 9.26 -34.89
N THR A 765 -46.89 9.84 -33.75
CA THR A 765 -47.28 9.37 -32.42
C THR A 765 -48.80 9.36 -32.28
N GLN A 766 -49.47 10.43 -32.71
CA GLN A 766 -50.93 10.55 -32.66
C GLN A 766 -51.59 9.44 -33.49
N ARG A 767 -51.17 9.23 -34.74
CA ARG A 767 -51.75 8.17 -35.59
C ARG A 767 -51.54 6.78 -35.02
N VAL A 768 -50.34 6.51 -34.49
CA VAL A 768 -50.04 5.24 -33.82
C VAL A 768 -50.93 5.08 -32.59
N GLN A 769 -51.18 6.14 -31.82
CA GLN A 769 -52.04 6.10 -30.64
C GLN A 769 -53.52 5.87 -30.99
N GLU A 770 -54.00 6.46 -32.08
CA GLU A 770 -55.33 6.19 -32.62
C GLU A 770 -55.47 4.71 -33.00
N GLU A 771 -54.46 4.14 -33.67
CA GLU A 771 -54.45 2.73 -34.05
C GLU A 771 -54.39 1.80 -32.84
N LYS A 772 -53.55 2.10 -31.84
CA LYS A 772 -53.53 1.39 -30.55
C LYS A 772 -54.91 1.39 -29.90
N THR A 773 -55.62 2.53 -29.95
CA THR A 773 -56.96 2.66 -29.36
C THR A 773 -57.99 1.78 -30.08
N LYS A 774 -57.95 1.71 -31.42
CA LYS A 774 -58.81 0.79 -32.19
C LYS A 774 -58.54 -0.69 -31.89
N MET A 775 -57.31 -1.02 -31.48
CA MET A 775 -56.91 -2.40 -31.19
C MET A 775 -57.28 -2.87 -29.77
N LYS A 776 -57.76 -1.98 -28.88
CA LYS A 776 -58.09 -2.32 -27.49
C LYS A 776 -59.27 -3.28 -27.33
N ASP A 777 -60.10 -3.47 -28.36
CA ASP A 777 -61.19 -4.44 -28.33
C ASP A 777 -60.69 -5.90 -28.39
N ASP A 778 -59.46 -6.12 -28.86
CA ASP A 778 -58.84 -7.44 -28.89
C ASP A 778 -58.00 -7.71 -27.63
N ARG A 779 -58.23 -8.86 -27.00
CA ARG A 779 -57.55 -9.26 -25.75
C ARG A 779 -56.05 -9.49 -25.97
N THR A 780 -55.68 -10.06 -27.12
CA THR A 780 -54.27 -10.33 -27.45
C THR A 780 -53.54 -9.03 -27.71
N ALA A 781 -54.12 -8.13 -28.49
CA ALA A 781 -53.56 -6.80 -28.73
C ALA A 781 -53.40 -6.03 -27.41
N THR A 782 -54.39 -6.06 -26.52
CA THR A 782 -54.31 -5.40 -25.20
C THR A 782 -53.14 -5.94 -24.37
N LEU A 783 -52.92 -7.25 -24.35
CA LEU A 783 -51.78 -7.86 -23.66
C LEU A 783 -50.43 -7.36 -24.21
N TRP A 784 -50.27 -7.33 -25.54
CA TRP A 784 -49.03 -6.87 -26.16
C TRP A 784 -48.81 -5.36 -26.02
N LEU A 785 -49.88 -4.56 -26.04
CA LEU A 785 -49.78 -3.11 -25.76
C LEU A 785 -49.34 -2.85 -24.31
N GLN A 786 -49.84 -3.63 -23.35
CA GLN A 786 -49.39 -3.57 -21.96
C GLN A 786 -47.92 -4.02 -21.81
N TYR A 787 -47.49 -5.02 -22.58
CA TYR A 787 -46.07 -5.40 -22.64
C TYR A 787 -45.18 -4.24 -23.12
N MET A 788 -45.56 -3.58 -24.21
CA MET A 788 -44.82 -2.42 -24.74
C MET A 788 -44.73 -1.28 -23.71
N GLU A 789 -45.81 -1.03 -22.95
CA GLU A 789 -45.81 -0.07 -21.85
C GLU A 789 -44.78 -0.42 -20.76
N MET A 790 -44.70 -1.69 -20.36
CA MET A 790 -43.68 -2.14 -19.40
C MET A 790 -42.25 -1.95 -19.94
N ILE A 791 -42.01 -2.21 -21.24
CA ILE A 791 -40.68 -1.99 -21.84
C ILE A 791 -40.33 -0.50 -21.93
N ASP A 792 -41.32 0.36 -22.11
CA ASP A 792 -41.11 1.81 -22.07
C ASP A 792 -40.74 2.32 -20.69
N LEU A 793 -41.29 1.74 -19.62
CA LEU A 793 -40.83 1.99 -18.25
C LEU A 793 -39.38 1.51 -18.04
N VAL A 794 -39.00 0.34 -18.58
CA VAL A 794 -37.60 -0.12 -18.54
C VAL A 794 -36.66 0.89 -19.21
N ARG A 795 -37.00 1.40 -20.39
CA ARG A 795 -36.21 2.44 -21.08
C ARG A 795 -36.12 3.72 -20.27
N ALA A 796 -37.25 4.21 -19.76
CA ALA A 796 -37.29 5.44 -18.99
C ALA A 796 -36.44 5.36 -17.72
N PHE A 797 -36.46 4.22 -17.03
CA PHE A 797 -35.65 3.99 -15.84
C PHE A 797 -34.15 3.93 -16.17
N ILE A 798 -33.78 3.20 -17.22
CA ILE A 798 -32.38 3.16 -17.66
C ILE A 798 -31.93 4.55 -18.09
N ARG A 799 -32.78 5.33 -18.79
CA ARG A 799 -32.47 6.70 -19.16
C ARG A 799 -32.29 7.59 -17.93
N SER A 800 -33.17 7.53 -16.93
CA SER A 800 -33.03 8.34 -15.71
C SER A 800 -31.73 8.06 -14.97
N GLU A 801 -31.28 6.81 -14.95
CA GLU A 801 -29.99 6.43 -14.37
C GLU A 801 -28.83 6.91 -15.26
N ARG A 802 -28.90 6.70 -16.58
CA ARG A 802 -27.82 7.06 -17.52
C ARG A 802 -27.57 8.56 -17.60
N THR A 803 -28.63 9.37 -17.57
CA THR A 803 -28.53 10.84 -17.63
C THR A 803 -28.43 11.50 -16.26
N GLY A 804 -28.77 10.77 -15.19
CA GLY A 804 -28.92 11.38 -13.88
C GLY A 804 -30.16 12.28 -13.78
N ASN A 805 -31.25 11.97 -14.47
CA ASN A 805 -32.51 12.71 -14.33
C ASN A 805 -33.28 12.26 -13.06
N TRP A 806 -33.28 13.10 -12.03
CA TRP A 806 -33.89 12.77 -10.72
C TRP A 806 -35.41 12.69 -10.73
N ASP A 807 -36.09 13.60 -11.44
CA ASP A 807 -37.55 13.62 -11.48
C ASP A 807 -38.07 12.40 -12.28
N LEU A 808 -37.45 12.09 -13.43
CA LEU A 808 -37.78 10.90 -14.23
C LEU A 808 -37.54 9.60 -13.45
N HIS A 809 -36.50 9.55 -12.61
CA HIS A 809 -36.24 8.39 -11.74
C HIS A 809 -37.41 8.12 -10.79
N LEU A 810 -37.87 9.15 -10.06
CA LEU A 810 -38.97 9.00 -9.09
C LEU A 810 -40.29 8.67 -9.76
N ASP A 811 -40.56 9.28 -10.90
CA ASP A 811 -41.80 9.07 -11.65
C ASP A 811 -41.85 7.68 -12.27
N THR A 812 -40.75 7.22 -12.87
CA THR A 812 -40.68 5.88 -13.44
C THR A 812 -40.85 4.81 -12.36
N LEU A 813 -40.24 4.99 -11.18
CA LEU A 813 -40.43 4.08 -10.05
C LEU A 813 -41.89 4.03 -9.56
N ALA A 814 -42.59 5.17 -9.56
CA ALA A 814 -44.01 5.21 -9.23
C ALA A 814 -44.85 4.44 -10.26
N ASN A 815 -44.51 4.54 -11.55
CA ASN A 815 -45.22 3.89 -12.65
C ASN A 815 -44.88 2.39 -12.82
N MET A 816 -43.71 1.93 -12.34
CA MET A 816 -43.39 0.51 -12.26
C MET A 816 -44.18 -0.25 -11.18
N MET A 817 -44.59 0.45 -10.11
CA MET A 817 -45.18 -0.15 -8.91
C MET A 817 -46.46 -0.98 -9.17
N PRO A 818 -47.43 -0.56 -10.01
CA PRO A 818 -48.62 -1.35 -10.30
C PRO A 818 -48.31 -2.73 -10.89
N PHE A 819 -47.35 -2.83 -11.81
CA PHE A 819 -46.93 -4.10 -12.40
C PHE A 819 -46.19 -4.99 -11.39
N MET A 820 -45.38 -4.39 -10.51
CA MET A 820 -44.76 -5.12 -9.40
C MET A 820 -45.80 -5.67 -8.42
N ALA A 821 -46.87 -4.92 -8.16
CA ALA A 821 -47.98 -5.39 -7.32
C ALA A 821 -48.75 -6.53 -8.00
N ALA A 822 -49.07 -6.39 -9.28
CA ALA A 822 -49.78 -7.39 -10.07
C ALA A 822 -49.01 -8.73 -10.17
N SER A 823 -47.68 -8.66 -10.24
CA SER A 823 -46.80 -9.83 -10.31
C SER A 823 -46.41 -10.43 -8.95
N GLY A 824 -46.90 -9.88 -7.83
CA GLY A 824 -46.61 -10.40 -6.49
C GLY A 824 -45.25 -10.01 -5.91
N HIS A 825 -44.55 -9.02 -6.48
CA HIS A 825 -43.28 -8.47 -5.96
C HIS A 825 -43.50 -7.52 -4.77
N ASN A 826 -44.27 -7.99 -3.78
CA ASN A 826 -44.81 -7.21 -2.66
C ASN A 826 -43.74 -6.52 -1.79
N LEU A 827 -42.55 -7.13 -1.66
CA LEU A 827 -41.44 -6.55 -0.91
C LEU A 827 -40.92 -5.27 -1.56
N TYR A 828 -40.84 -5.24 -2.89
CA TYR A 828 -40.45 -4.04 -3.63
C TYR A 828 -41.56 -3.00 -3.65
N VAL A 829 -42.82 -3.39 -3.83
CA VAL A 829 -43.98 -2.47 -3.75
C VAL A 829 -43.97 -1.73 -2.41
N LYS A 830 -43.81 -2.47 -1.31
CA LYS A 830 -43.72 -1.94 0.05
C LYS A 830 -42.56 -0.95 0.20
N SER A 831 -41.36 -1.34 -0.22
CA SER A 831 -40.17 -0.51 -0.09
C SER A 831 -40.24 0.74 -0.98
N LEU A 832 -40.69 0.61 -2.23
CA LEU A 832 -40.81 1.71 -3.17
C LEU A 832 -41.81 2.77 -2.69
N ASN A 833 -42.92 2.35 -2.08
CA ASN A 833 -43.90 3.29 -1.55
C ASN A 833 -43.30 4.20 -0.46
N ILE A 834 -42.59 3.63 0.51
CA ILE A 834 -41.87 4.40 1.55
C ILE A 834 -40.69 5.19 0.97
N TYR A 835 -39.95 4.60 0.01
CA TYR A 835 -38.84 5.26 -0.65
C TYR A 835 -39.29 6.53 -1.36
N LEU A 836 -40.33 6.45 -2.19
CA LEU A 836 -40.87 7.60 -2.94
C LEU A 836 -41.37 8.71 -2.00
N GLN A 837 -42.05 8.36 -0.91
CA GLN A 837 -42.48 9.34 0.10
C GLN A 837 -41.31 10.12 0.70
N LYS A 838 -40.25 9.40 1.10
CA LYS A 838 -39.05 10.01 1.67
C LYS A 838 -38.29 10.83 0.64
N MET A 839 -38.12 10.30 -0.58
CA MET A 839 -37.35 10.95 -1.64
C MET A 839 -38.02 12.23 -2.16
N ARG A 840 -39.35 12.25 -2.26
CA ARG A 840 -40.11 13.46 -2.64
C ARG A 840 -40.08 14.55 -1.58
N GLN A 841 -39.75 14.22 -0.33
CA GLN A 841 -39.56 15.18 0.75
C GLN A 841 -38.10 15.65 0.91
N LEU A 842 -37.19 15.26 0.01
CA LEU A 842 -35.78 15.68 0.11
C LEU A 842 -35.60 17.19 0.01
N GLU A 843 -36.43 17.89 -0.75
CA GLU A 843 -36.37 19.36 -0.84
C GLU A 843 -36.49 20.02 0.53
N ILE A 844 -37.34 19.47 1.40
CA ILE A 844 -37.59 19.98 2.75
C ILE A 844 -36.58 19.41 3.74
N THR A 845 -36.36 18.09 3.70
CA THR A 845 -35.56 17.38 4.72
C THR A 845 -34.06 17.54 4.49
N HIS A 846 -33.61 17.60 3.24
CA HIS A 846 -32.20 17.65 2.83
C HIS A 846 -32.02 18.53 1.56
N PRO A 847 -32.30 19.85 1.63
CA PRO A 847 -32.35 20.74 0.47
C PRO A 847 -31.08 20.74 -0.38
N LYS A 848 -29.90 20.60 0.25
CA LYS A 848 -28.62 20.51 -0.45
C LYS A 848 -28.50 19.24 -1.30
N VAL A 849 -28.93 18.10 -0.76
CA VAL A 849 -28.91 16.82 -1.47
C VAL A 849 -29.93 16.85 -2.62
N HIS A 850 -31.13 17.35 -2.36
CA HIS A 850 -32.15 17.53 -3.39
C HIS A 850 -31.63 18.39 -4.55
N LYS A 851 -31.00 19.52 -4.26
CA LYS A 851 -30.37 20.38 -5.28
C LYS A 851 -29.33 19.64 -6.10
N GLN A 852 -28.44 18.88 -5.45
CA GLN A 852 -27.40 18.09 -6.12
C GLN A 852 -27.97 16.99 -7.03
N PHE A 853 -29.06 16.34 -6.63
CA PHE A 853 -29.75 15.35 -7.49
C PHE A 853 -30.48 16.02 -8.64
N LYS A 854 -31.24 17.08 -8.35
CA LYS A 854 -32.10 17.73 -9.33
C LYS A 854 -31.34 18.52 -10.40
N GLU A 855 -30.34 19.30 -10.00
CA GLU A 855 -29.62 20.21 -10.92
C GLU A 855 -28.39 19.56 -11.56
N HIS A 856 -27.77 18.57 -10.92
CA HIS A 856 -26.48 18.01 -11.37
C HIS A 856 -26.50 16.51 -11.62
N GLY A 857 -27.64 15.83 -11.38
CA GLY A 857 -27.75 14.39 -11.59
C GLY A 857 -26.74 13.56 -10.79
N LEU A 858 -26.40 14.00 -9.58
CA LEU A 858 -25.38 13.37 -8.74
C LEU A 858 -25.87 12.13 -7.99
N GLN A 859 -27.12 11.72 -8.18
CA GLN A 859 -27.62 10.44 -7.68
C GLN A 859 -27.01 9.24 -8.41
N VAL A 860 -26.42 9.43 -9.60
CA VAL A 860 -25.73 8.35 -10.33
C VAL A 860 -24.23 8.48 -10.21
N VAL A 861 -23.52 7.39 -10.49
CA VAL A 861 -22.06 7.33 -10.49
C VAL A 861 -21.59 7.16 -11.94
N ARG A 862 -20.57 7.91 -12.35
CA ARG A 862 -20.06 7.87 -13.73
C ARG A 862 -18.68 7.25 -13.78
N ARG A 863 -18.49 6.25 -14.65
CA ARG A 863 -17.18 5.59 -14.86
C ARG A 863 -16.42 6.08 -16.07
N SER A 864 -17.05 6.83 -16.97
CA SER A 864 -16.42 7.60 -18.04
C SER A 864 -16.85 9.06 -17.93
N ASP A 865 -16.14 9.93 -18.63
CA ASP A 865 -16.44 11.37 -18.67
C ASP A 865 -17.42 11.67 -19.83
N GLU A 866 -18.60 11.06 -19.76
CA GLU A 866 -19.66 11.22 -20.77
C GLU A 866 -21.02 11.43 -20.08
N TYR A 867 -21.94 12.16 -20.73
CA TYR A 867 -23.26 12.45 -20.19
C TYR A 867 -24.07 11.18 -19.89
N TRP A 868 -24.14 10.27 -20.88
CA TRP A 868 -24.85 8.97 -20.85
C TRP A 868 -24.09 7.88 -20.05
N ALA A 869 -23.15 8.24 -19.19
CA ALA A 869 -22.34 7.30 -18.41
C ALA A 869 -22.87 7.01 -17.01
N GLY A 870 -24.05 7.51 -16.65
CA GLY A 870 -24.63 7.31 -15.32
C GLY A 870 -24.94 5.84 -15.04
N LEU A 871 -24.52 5.36 -13.87
CA LEU A 871 -24.82 4.02 -13.36
C LEU A 871 -25.42 4.12 -11.96
N SER A 872 -26.31 3.19 -11.65
CA SER A 872 -26.83 3.08 -10.29
C SER A 872 -25.69 2.72 -9.32
N PRO A 873 -25.66 3.29 -8.11
CA PRO A 873 -24.55 3.03 -7.19
C PRO A 873 -24.38 1.54 -6.82
N ASP A 874 -25.48 0.80 -6.72
CA ASP A 874 -25.49 -0.65 -6.45
C ASP A 874 -25.00 -1.50 -7.64
N LEU A 875 -25.13 -1.04 -8.88
CA LEU A 875 -24.43 -1.67 -10.00
C LEU A 875 -22.92 -1.44 -9.91
N VAL A 876 -22.51 -0.23 -9.51
CA VAL A 876 -21.09 0.11 -9.41
C VAL A 876 -20.38 -0.78 -8.40
N ILE A 877 -20.95 -1.02 -7.20
CA ILE A 877 -20.31 -1.91 -6.20
C ILE A 877 -20.17 -3.34 -6.72
N GLU A 878 -21.15 -3.87 -7.46
CA GLU A 878 -21.04 -5.22 -8.05
C GLU A 878 -19.92 -5.27 -9.08
N GLN A 879 -19.85 -4.29 -9.99
CA GLN A 879 -18.83 -4.22 -11.04
C GLN A 879 -17.41 -4.00 -10.53
N VAL A 880 -17.24 -3.27 -9.42
CA VAL A 880 -15.91 -2.89 -8.92
C VAL A 880 -15.47 -3.77 -7.76
N LEU A 881 -16.20 -3.77 -6.65
CA LEU A 881 -15.79 -4.46 -5.43
C LEU A 881 -16.04 -5.96 -5.58
N MET A 882 -17.27 -6.35 -5.90
CA MET A 882 -17.66 -7.77 -5.90
C MET A 882 -16.98 -8.54 -7.04
N ARG A 883 -16.94 -7.98 -8.25
CA ARG A 883 -16.19 -8.56 -9.38
C ARG A 883 -14.71 -8.71 -9.07
N SER A 884 -14.05 -7.67 -8.54
CA SER A 884 -12.63 -7.75 -8.19
C SER A 884 -12.36 -8.78 -7.08
N MET A 885 -13.30 -8.91 -6.13
CA MET A 885 -13.21 -9.89 -5.05
C MET A 885 -13.30 -11.33 -5.57
N LYS A 886 -14.17 -11.56 -6.57
CA LYS A 886 -14.46 -12.87 -7.21
C LYS A 886 -13.50 -13.25 -8.35
N ALA A 887 -12.68 -12.30 -8.84
CA ALA A 887 -11.70 -12.53 -9.90
C ALA A 887 -10.61 -13.54 -9.49
N THR A 888 -9.88 -14.09 -10.47
CA THR A 888 -8.85 -15.13 -10.27
C THR A 888 -7.79 -14.73 -9.24
N GLY A 889 -7.40 -13.45 -9.19
CA GLY A 889 -6.46 -12.88 -8.19
C GLY A 889 -7.14 -12.13 -7.04
N GLY A 890 -8.47 -12.19 -6.97
CA GLY A 890 -9.27 -11.60 -5.92
C GLY A 890 -9.12 -12.31 -4.57
N LEU A 891 -9.76 -11.75 -3.54
CA LEU A 891 -9.73 -12.28 -2.17
C LEU A 891 -10.22 -13.74 -2.10
N THR A 892 -11.23 -14.08 -2.91
CA THR A 892 -11.89 -15.38 -2.89
C THR A 892 -11.07 -16.52 -3.50
N ARG A 893 -10.15 -16.22 -4.42
CA ARG A 893 -9.47 -17.26 -5.22
C ARG A 893 -7.96 -17.36 -5.00
N GLY A 894 -7.30 -16.35 -4.45
CA GLY A 894 -5.83 -16.44 -4.30
C GLY A 894 -5.17 -15.84 -3.07
N ARG A 895 -5.75 -14.83 -2.40
CA ARG A 895 -5.04 -14.10 -1.32
C ARG A 895 -5.32 -14.59 0.10
N GLY A 896 -6.39 -15.35 0.32
CA GLY A 896 -6.93 -15.65 1.64
C GLY A 896 -7.80 -14.51 2.20
N LEU A 897 -8.60 -14.82 3.23
CA LEU A 897 -9.70 -13.97 3.68
C LEU A 897 -9.58 -13.53 5.15
N THR A 898 -8.36 -13.45 5.70
CA THR A 898 -8.15 -12.86 7.03
C THR A 898 -8.45 -11.36 7.02
N GLU A 899 -8.75 -10.77 8.18
CA GLU A 899 -9.01 -9.33 8.32
C GLU A 899 -7.89 -8.47 7.73
N THR A 900 -6.63 -8.81 8.01
CA THR A 900 -5.47 -8.09 7.44
C THR A 900 -5.38 -8.23 5.93
N GLN A 901 -5.68 -9.41 5.37
CA GLN A 901 -5.66 -9.62 3.92
C GLN A 901 -6.78 -8.82 3.24
N ARG A 902 -7.99 -8.81 3.81
CA ARG A 902 -9.11 -7.98 3.33
C ARG A 902 -8.75 -6.50 3.33
N LEU A 903 -8.17 -6.00 4.43
CA LEU A 903 -7.75 -4.60 4.56
C LEU A 903 -6.67 -4.21 3.55
N VAL A 904 -5.61 -5.02 3.44
CA VAL A 904 -4.53 -4.75 2.46
C VAL A 904 -5.08 -4.77 1.05
N TRP A 905 -5.90 -5.75 0.71
CA TRP A 905 -6.50 -5.84 -0.63
C TRP A 905 -7.39 -4.63 -0.93
N ALA A 906 -8.32 -4.29 -0.04
CA ALA A 906 -9.25 -3.18 -0.26
C ALA A 906 -8.50 -1.83 -0.40
N LEU A 907 -7.58 -1.54 0.53
CA LEU A 907 -6.93 -0.23 0.61
C LEU A 907 -5.76 -0.06 -0.37
N SER A 908 -5.11 -1.15 -0.81
CA SER A 908 -4.05 -1.08 -1.83
C SER A 908 -4.59 -1.16 -3.26
N ASN A 909 -5.86 -1.53 -3.46
CA ASN A 909 -6.46 -1.66 -4.79
C ASN A 909 -6.26 -0.40 -5.65
N PRO A 910 -6.55 0.83 -5.17
CA PRO A 910 -6.39 2.05 -5.98
C PRO A 910 -4.96 2.31 -6.49
N ALA A 911 -3.94 1.75 -5.83
CA ALA A 911 -2.55 1.85 -6.26
C ALA A 911 -2.14 0.71 -7.21
N THR A 912 -2.73 -0.47 -7.03
CA THR A 912 -2.36 -1.70 -7.73
C THR A 912 -3.14 -1.94 -9.03
N SER A 913 -4.35 -1.39 -9.17
CA SER A 913 -5.23 -1.59 -10.34
C SER A 913 -5.09 -0.53 -11.45
N LYS A 914 -4.30 0.52 -11.26
CA LYS A 914 -4.09 1.63 -12.23
C LYS A 914 -3.32 1.25 -13.52
N LYS A 915 -3.39 -0.01 -13.97
CA LYS A 915 -2.68 -0.53 -15.14
C LYS A 915 -3.60 -1.08 -16.25
N ASN A 916 -4.86 -0.69 -16.25
CA ASN A 916 -5.76 -0.91 -17.38
C ASN A 916 -5.92 0.39 -18.17
#